data_AF-A0AAP0MS10-F1
#
_entry.id   AF-A0AAP0MS10-F1
#
_cell.length_a   1.000
_cell.length_b   1.000
_cell.length_c   1.000
_cell.angle_alpha   90.00
_cell.angle_beta   90.00
_cell.angle_gamma   90.00
#
_symmetry.space_group_name_H-M   'P 1'
#
loop_
_entity.id
_entity.type
_entity.pdbx_description
1 polymer ?
#
loop_
_entity_poly.entity_id
_entity_poly.type
_entity_poly.pdbx_seq_one_letter_code
_entity_poly.pdbx_strand_id
1 'polypeptide(L)'
;MLKTQSTSLPNVNPKLIVSDQAKNNMGGGVTFYTAQLLLIFLAVSSSVVNCCPPSERAALLAFKAALHEPYLGIFNSWTGNDCCHNWYGVSCDQETHRVADINLRGESEDPIFQRAHRTGYMTGYVSPAVCKLTGLSSFTLADWKGITGEIPRCISSIPFLRILDLIGNKLSGDIPRDIGRLHRLAVLNIADNNISGTIPPSIANLSSLMHLDLRNNRISGPIPGSIGRLRMMSRALLSRNQISGTIPSSISRIYRLADLDLSMNQMSGMIPASLGKMAVLATLNLDFNKLSGPIPASLMNSGISNLNLSRNMLEGKIADVFGPRSYFTAIDLAYNKLSGPIPRTLSAASYIGHLDFSHNYLCGRIPDGSPFDHLEASSTLTLSDSLYHIERIMSGKMLNTGAVLVSLVFIIINFSPAIIAVRASNESDKDGLQTYIIYVQKPEQGDLDSWYRSFLPEATVSNSSDHDRNQSSRILYFYKNVVSGFAARLTAEEVRAMETKKGFISARVENTLHLHTTHTPNFLGLHKSSGFWKDSNFGKGVIIGVLDTGITPGHPSFNDEGMPPPPAKWRGKCELVGATCNNKLIGVRNFFCSKDGSAIDYTGHGTHTASTAAGNFVHGANIFGQANGTAVGMAPLAHLAVYKVCNPNVYCPESAVIAGIDAAIEDGVDVLSLSFGLGLSQFYDNGIAKATFAAIRRGIFVSIAAGNSGPNHYTLVNDAPWMLTVGASTIDRGITISVRLGNQETYDGEALWQWTDIPSKRLPLVYPDARNHSTTTFCSPETLKSVDVKGKVVLCQRGASGDDVLNAGGAAMILMNDELFGDSTLIQRNSLPNVRVSHAVSESIKAYINSTSSPTAALVMKGTVIGGGSAPQVVAFSGRGPSRISPGILKPDIIGPGLNIIAAWKTTVDPIANRVYTFDIASGTSMACPHLSGVAALLKSAHPNWSHAAIKSAMMTTADTVNLEGKPILDCTRLPADLYAVGAGQVNPSKANDPGLVYDIQPDDYIPYLCGLNYTDEQVQSIVDREVQCAKVSSIPEAELNYPSFSIKLGYSPQTYHRTVTNVGKAKSFYTRQIVAPEGVEITVHPHNISFAAKNQKVTYSVTFTRTGNTTASSAQAYLSWVSDKYTVKSPIAISFE
;
A
#
# COMPACT_ATOMS: atom_id res chain seq x y z
N MET A 1 13.55 55.94 -30.02
CA MET A 1 12.66 55.44 -31.14
C MET A 1 11.57 54.53 -30.58
N LEU A 2 10.31 54.96 -30.10
CA LEU A 2 8.96 55.51 -29.96
C LEU A 2 7.97 54.39 -29.61
N LYS A 3 7.14 54.46 -28.34
CA LYS A 3 5.84 55.00 -27.85
C LYS A 3 5.27 54.06 -26.79
N THR A 4 5.09 54.32 -25.39
CA THR A 4 4.59 54.63 -24.04
C THR A 4 3.08 54.87 -24.04
N GLN A 5 2.40 54.31 -22.83
CA GLN A 5 2.10 54.40 -21.38
C GLN A 5 0.66 54.88 -21.18
N SER A 6 -0.01 54.23 -20.06
CA SER A 6 -0.33 54.58 -18.67
C SER A 6 -1.84 54.52 -18.45
N THR A 7 -2.34 53.83 -17.30
CA THR A 7 -2.76 53.99 -15.89
C THR A 7 -4.28 54.18 -15.84
N SER A 8 -5.05 53.43 -14.87
CA SER A 8 -5.59 53.95 -13.59
C SER A 8 -6.99 53.36 -13.35
N LEU A 9 -7.21 52.52 -12.25
CA LEU A 9 -8.19 52.62 -11.14
C LEU A 9 -8.69 54.05 -10.96
N PRO A 10 -9.89 54.28 -10.18
CA PRO A 10 -10.38 54.19 -8.80
C PRO A 10 -11.89 54.44 -8.70
N ASN A 11 -12.45 53.72 -7.63
CA ASN A 11 -13.12 54.03 -6.35
C ASN A 11 -13.99 55.29 -6.46
N VAL A 12 -15.25 55.19 -6.16
CA VAL A 12 -16.00 55.60 -4.94
C VAL A 12 -16.54 57.02 -5.14
N ASN A 13 -17.97 57.09 -5.18
CA ASN A 13 -19.23 57.58 -4.58
C ASN A 13 -19.82 58.69 -5.45
N PRO A 14 -21.22 58.96 -5.46
CA PRO A 14 -22.01 59.74 -4.50
C PRO A 14 -23.52 59.64 -4.76
N LYS A 15 -24.39 59.46 -3.69
CA LYS A 15 -25.25 60.57 -3.22
C LYS A 15 -26.59 60.57 -3.97
N LEU A 16 -27.73 60.36 -3.23
CA LEU A 16 -28.62 61.39 -2.66
C LEU A 16 -29.98 61.34 -3.37
N ILE A 17 -31.04 61.09 -2.56
CA ILE A 17 -32.06 61.96 -1.95
C ILE A 17 -33.26 62.04 -2.90
N VAL A 18 -34.44 61.67 -2.36
CA VAL A 18 -35.61 62.40 -1.84
C VAL A 18 -36.73 62.35 -2.90
N SER A 19 -37.91 61.96 -2.37
CA SER A 19 -39.12 62.65 -1.86
C SER A 19 -40.32 62.30 -2.74
N ASP A 20 -41.40 61.92 -2.00
CA ASP A 20 -42.66 62.66 -1.74
C ASP A 20 -43.85 61.78 -2.16
N GLN A 21 -44.69 61.52 -1.10
CA GLN A 21 -46.04 62.08 -0.85
C GLN A 21 -47.08 60.96 -0.96
N ALA A 22 -47.75 60.79 0.24
CA ALA A 22 -49.07 61.25 0.69
C ALA A 22 -50.05 60.06 0.73
N LYS A 23 -50.55 59.87 2.01
CA LYS A 23 -51.81 60.41 2.56
C LYS A 23 -52.67 59.27 3.12
N ASN A 24 -52.83 59.38 4.48
CA ASN A 24 -53.92 59.99 5.26
C ASN A 24 -54.67 58.92 6.07
N ASN A 25 -54.55 59.11 7.40
CA ASN A 25 -55.48 59.84 8.29
C ASN A 25 -55.93 58.93 9.44
N MET A 26 -55.53 59.32 10.68
CA MET A 26 -56.05 60.15 11.78
C MET A 26 -57.11 59.38 12.57
N GLY A 27 -56.82 59.11 13.88
CA GLY A 27 -57.55 59.87 14.94
C GLY A 27 -57.89 58.95 16.11
N GLY A 28 -57.21 59.18 17.30
CA GLY A 28 -57.68 59.94 18.48
C GLY A 28 -58.73 59.15 19.27
N GLY A 29 -58.36 58.73 20.53
CA GLY A 29 -58.80 59.36 21.80
C GLY A 29 -59.97 58.59 22.42
N VAL A 30 -59.75 58.02 23.61
CA VAL A 30 -60.14 58.51 24.95
C VAL A 30 -61.40 57.76 25.40
N THR A 31 -61.30 56.95 26.53
CA THR A 31 -61.62 57.15 27.95
C THR A 31 -62.97 56.48 28.27
N PHE A 32 -62.96 55.50 29.27
CA PHE A 32 -63.50 55.61 30.64
C PHE A 32 -64.03 54.25 31.09
N TYR A 33 -63.38 53.72 32.23
CA TYR A 33 -63.56 53.59 33.69
C TYR A 33 -64.58 52.48 34.00
N THR A 34 -64.12 51.50 34.62
CA THR A 34 -64.08 51.19 36.07
C THR A 34 -65.01 50.01 36.36
N ALA A 35 -64.41 48.89 36.83
CA ALA A 35 -64.03 48.35 38.15
C ALA A 35 -65.04 47.26 38.56
N GLN A 36 -64.53 45.94 38.55
CA GLN A 36 -64.49 45.27 39.89
C GLN A 36 -64.03 43.83 39.71
N LEU A 37 -62.73 43.47 40.04
CA LEU A 37 -62.37 42.64 41.21
C LEU A 37 -61.14 41.80 40.86
N LEU A 38 -59.94 42.28 41.12
CA LEU A 38 -58.73 41.93 41.89
C LEU A 38 -58.95 40.68 42.73
N LEU A 39 -58.67 39.47 42.03
CA LEU A 39 -57.79 38.50 42.73
C LEU A 39 -57.36 37.41 41.74
N ILE A 40 -56.39 37.74 40.84
CA ILE A 40 -55.24 36.81 40.63
C ILE A 40 -54.11 37.58 39.95
N PHE A 41 -53.55 38.57 40.61
CA PHE A 41 -52.13 39.00 40.49
C PHE A 41 -51.19 37.89 40.97
N LEU A 42 -51.09 36.78 40.04
CA LEU A 42 -49.82 36.06 39.83
C LEU A 42 -49.92 35.25 38.54
N ALA A 43 -49.67 35.86 37.32
CA ALA A 43 -48.79 35.24 36.28
C ALA A 43 -49.17 35.81 34.92
N VAL A 44 -48.83 36.99 34.59
CA VAL A 44 -48.52 36.97 33.13
C VAL A 44 -47.55 38.13 32.85
N SER A 45 -46.33 38.08 33.55
CA SER A 45 -45.14 38.64 32.86
C SER A 45 -44.68 37.69 31.73
N SER A 46 -45.34 37.61 30.52
CA SER A 46 -44.65 37.05 29.33
C SER A 46 -43.13 37.25 29.41
N SER A 47 -42.53 36.54 30.50
CA SER A 47 -41.08 36.25 30.40
C SER A 47 -40.74 35.68 29.02
N VAL A 48 -40.56 36.44 27.97
CA VAL A 48 -39.65 36.12 26.84
C VAL A 48 -38.83 34.86 27.15
N VAL A 49 -39.48 33.67 27.08
CA VAL A 49 -38.89 32.32 27.23
C VAL A 49 -37.62 32.22 26.37
N ASN A 50 -36.45 32.64 26.84
CA ASN A 50 -35.11 32.35 26.28
C ASN A 50 -34.79 30.85 26.35
N CYS A 51 -35.88 29.91 26.19
CA CYS A 51 -35.53 28.49 26.36
C CYS A 51 -36.29 27.67 25.31
N CYS A 52 -35.67 26.48 24.82
CA CYS A 52 -36.30 25.55 23.86
C CYS A 52 -37.64 25.03 24.40
N PRO A 53 -38.73 25.02 23.59
CA PRO A 53 -40.03 24.50 24.02
C PRO A 53 -39.90 23.14 24.72
N PRO A 54 -40.64 22.99 25.95
CA PRO A 54 -40.52 21.76 26.76
C PRO A 54 -40.83 20.50 25.93
N SER A 55 -41.70 20.64 24.99
CA SER A 55 -42.02 19.45 24.17
C SER A 55 -40.85 19.08 23.25
N GLU A 56 -40.03 19.96 22.68
CA GLU A 56 -38.85 19.67 21.82
C GLU A 56 -37.66 19.18 22.65
N ARG A 57 -37.64 19.75 23.79
CA ARG A 57 -36.61 19.23 24.71
C ARG A 57 -36.90 17.77 25.08
N ALA A 58 -38.16 17.51 25.45
CA ALA A 58 -38.51 16.11 25.79
C ALA A 58 -38.20 15.19 24.61
N ALA A 59 -38.45 15.70 23.40
CA ALA A 59 -38.15 14.88 22.20
C ALA A 59 -36.64 14.64 22.06
N LEU A 60 -35.79 15.60 22.30
CA LEU A 60 -34.32 15.44 22.21
C LEU A 60 -33.81 14.49 23.29
N LEU A 61 -34.42 14.54 24.44
CA LEU A 61 -33.93 13.64 25.51
C LEU A 61 -34.38 12.20 25.24
N ALA A 62 -35.62 12.12 24.70
CA ALA A 62 -36.03 10.76 24.30
C ALA A 62 -35.12 10.23 23.18
N PHE A 63 -34.75 11.13 22.23
CA PHE A 63 -33.78 10.77 21.17
C PHE A 63 -32.43 10.38 21.78
N LYS A 64 -31.98 11.13 22.70
CA LYS A 64 -30.71 10.81 23.40
C LYS A 64 -30.81 9.45 24.10
N ALA A 65 -31.98 9.15 24.71
CA ALA A 65 -32.11 7.90 25.50
C ALA A 65 -31.98 6.68 24.58
N ALA A 66 -32.20 6.96 23.30
CA ALA A 66 -32.13 5.82 22.34
C ALA A 66 -30.70 5.63 21.82
N LEU A 67 -29.82 6.51 22.25
CA LEU A 67 -28.43 6.41 21.76
C LEU A 67 -27.46 6.25 22.93
N HIS A 68 -26.48 5.49 22.57
CA HIS A 68 -25.44 5.31 23.62
C HIS A 68 -24.06 5.62 23.04
N GLU A 69 -23.51 6.79 23.63
CA GLU A 69 -22.14 7.16 23.21
C GLU A 69 -21.19 7.05 24.41
N PRO A 70 -20.38 5.99 24.44
CA PRO A 70 -19.68 5.63 25.69
C PRO A 70 -18.34 6.36 25.83
N TYR A 71 -17.96 7.18 24.82
CA TYR A 71 -16.52 7.52 24.92
C TYR A 71 -16.32 9.03 24.85
N LEU A 72 -17.24 9.76 24.28
CA LEU A 72 -16.87 11.18 23.98
C LEU A 72 -17.69 12.11 24.87
N GLY A 73 -18.56 11.52 25.61
CA GLY A 73 -19.40 12.31 26.53
C GLY A 73 -20.16 13.43 25.80
N ILE A 74 -20.56 13.19 24.55
CA ILE A 74 -21.17 14.28 23.75
C ILE A 74 -22.58 14.58 24.30
N PHE A 75 -23.12 13.71 25.09
CA PHE A 75 -24.47 14.00 25.61
C PHE A 75 -24.36 14.61 27.01
N ASN A 76 -23.09 14.81 27.47
CA ASN A 76 -22.95 15.44 28.81
C ASN A 76 -23.48 16.87 28.80
N SER A 77 -23.42 17.43 27.58
CA SER A 77 -23.90 18.83 27.51
C SER A 77 -25.43 18.88 27.41
N TRP A 78 -26.11 17.82 27.14
CA TRP A 78 -27.59 17.87 27.03
C TRP A 78 -28.24 17.85 28.43
N THR A 79 -27.87 18.86 29.29
CA THR A 79 -28.43 18.94 30.65
C THR A 79 -29.06 20.33 30.83
N GLY A 80 -30.09 20.47 31.67
CA GLY A 80 -30.68 21.80 31.95
C GLY A 80 -31.95 22.02 31.11
N ASN A 81 -32.57 23.31 31.25
CA ASN A 81 -33.92 23.55 30.66
C ASN A 81 -33.80 24.29 29.33
N ASP A 82 -32.50 24.62 28.92
CA ASP A 82 -32.37 25.40 27.67
C ASP A 82 -31.51 24.60 26.67
N CYS A 83 -32.20 23.80 25.76
CA CYS A 83 -31.49 22.93 24.79
C CYS A 83 -30.92 23.76 23.63
N CYS A 84 -31.18 25.11 23.56
CA CYS A 84 -30.71 25.97 22.45
C CYS A 84 -29.37 26.61 22.79
N HIS A 85 -28.89 26.36 24.07
CA HIS A 85 -27.59 26.96 24.46
C HIS A 85 -26.72 25.88 25.09
N ASN A 86 -25.62 25.41 24.39
CA ASN A 86 -24.52 24.64 25.03
C ASN A 86 -24.76 23.13 24.88
N TRP A 87 -26.06 22.74 24.16
CA TRP A 87 -26.11 21.29 23.86
C TRP A 87 -25.35 21.00 22.56
N TYR A 88 -24.45 20.24 22.67
CA TYR A 88 -23.56 19.90 21.54
C TYR A 88 -24.38 19.30 20.40
N GLY A 89 -24.16 19.96 19.21
CA GLY A 89 -24.77 19.37 18.00
C GLY A 89 -26.24 19.80 17.82
N VAL A 90 -26.74 20.68 18.80
CA VAL A 90 -28.13 21.17 18.64
C VAL A 90 -28.08 22.69 18.45
N SER A 91 -28.75 23.12 17.40
CA SER A 91 -28.89 24.57 17.16
C SER A 91 -30.37 24.94 16.96
N CYS A 92 -30.69 26.17 17.47
CA CYS A 92 -32.11 26.56 17.41
C CYS A 92 -32.26 27.81 16.53
N ASP A 93 -33.46 27.99 15.97
CA ASP A 93 -33.79 29.23 15.22
C ASP A 93 -33.74 30.46 16.13
N GLN A 94 -33.07 31.53 15.57
CA GLN A 94 -32.72 32.72 16.40
C GLN A 94 -33.98 33.54 16.71
N GLU A 95 -35.10 33.33 15.95
CA GLU A 95 -36.33 34.11 16.15
C GLU A 95 -37.38 33.29 16.92
N THR A 96 -37.42 32.00 16.66
CA THR A 96 -38.52 31.22 17.27
C THR A 96 -37.99 30.37 18.42
N HIS A 97 -36.62 30.33 18.48
CA HIS A 97 -35.93 29.56 19.54
C HIS A 97 -36.35 28.09 19.51
N ARG A 98 -36.89 27.61 18.49
CA ARG A 98 -37.21 26.17 18.28
C ARG A 98 -35.99 25.46 17.68
N VAL A 99 -35.84 24.12 17.92
CA VAL A 99 -34.67 23.36 17.47
C VAL A 99 -34.69 23.29 15.94
N ALA A 100 -33.57 23.77 15.41
CA ALA A 100 -33.56 23.85 13.94
C ALA A 100 -32.53 22.84 13.37
N ASP A 101 -31.43 22.40 14.15
CA ASP A 101 -30.39 21.54 13.58
C ASP A 101 -29.92 20.54 14.65
N ILE A 102 -29.88 19.31 14.15
CA ILE A 102 -29.12 18.30 14.92
C ILE A 102 -27.94 17.84 14.05
N ASN A 103 -26.74 18.12 14.60
CA ASN A 103 -25.54 17.72 13.82
C ASN A 103 -24.57 16.91 14.69
N LEU A 104 -24.70 15.68 14.48
CA LEU A 104 -23.82 14.76 15.24
C LEU A 104 -23.00 13.93 14.25
N ARG A 105 -21.67 14.28 14.22
CA ARG A 105 -20.82 13.58 13.24
C ARG A 105 -19.64 12.91 13.96
N GLY A 106 -19.52 11.61 13.68
CA GLY A 106 -18.55 10.74 14.41
C GLY A 106 -17.16 10.84 13.78
N GLU A 107 -17.14 11.47 12.64
CA GLU A 107 -15.84 11.81 12.03
C GLU A 107 -15.82 13.30 11.67
N SER A 108 -15.29 14.10 12.72
CA SER A 108 -15.39 15.57 12.55
C SER A 108 -14.13 16.24 13.10
N GLU A 109 -13.71 17.42 12.57
CA GLU A 109 -12.56 18.22 13.05
C GLU A 109 -12.89 18.90 14.39
N ASP A 110 -14.01 18.46 15.05
CA ASP A 110 -14.43 19.11 16.29
C ASP A 110 -13.45 18.77 17.44
N PRO A 111 -13.06 19.79 18.22
CA PRO A 111 -12.06 19.71 19.31
C PRO A 111 -12.36 18.54 20.27
N ILE A 112 -13.69 18.14 20.39
CA ILE A 112 -14.02 17.04 21.32
C ILE A 112 -13.44 15.72 20.78
N PHE A 113 -13.26 15.54 19.41
CA PHE A 113 -12.66 14.32 18.82
C PHE A 113 -11.13 14.40 18.86
N GLN A 114 -10.63 15.64 18.87
CA GLN A 114 -9.17 15.84 18.99
C GLN A 114 -8.69 15.60 20.42
N ARG A 115 -9.62 16.02 21.41
CA ARG A 115 -9.22 15.82 22.82
C ARG A 115 -9.33 14.34 23.20
N ALA A 116 -10.23 13.71 22.47
CA ALA A 116 -10.45 12.29 22.85
C ALA A 116 -9.55 11.37 22.03
N HIS A 117 -8.72 11.91 21.03
CA HIS A 117 -7.78 11.19 20.15
C HIS A 117 -8.43 9.93 19.57
N ARG A 118 -9.72 9.95 19.24
CA ARG A 118 -10.39 8.80 18.60
C ARG A 118 -11.59 9.30 17.80
N THR A 119 -12.03 8.43 16.64
CA THR A 119 -13.25 8.76 15.87
C THR A 119 -14.49 8.29 16.64
N GLY A 120 -15.58 9.00 16.33
CA GLY A 120 -16.80 8.86 17.16
C GLY A 120 -17.46 7.49 16.91
N TYR A 121 -17.71 6.70 18.02
CA TYR A 121 -18.50 5.45 17.96
C TYR A 121 -19.75 5.59 18.84
N MET A 122 -20.88 5.40 18.18
CA MET A 122 -22.15 5.48 18.94
C MET A 122 -23.08 4.36 18.47
N THR A 123 -23.65 3.61 19.60
CA THR A 123 -24.61 2.56 19.24
C THR A 123 -26.04 3.02 19.57
N GLY A 124 -27.03 2.33 19.11
CA GLY A 124 -28.45 2.69 19.34
C GLY A 124 -29.19 2.84 18.00
N TYR A 125 -30.36 3.59 18.10
CA TYR A 125 -31.16 3.75 16.86
C TYR A 125 -31.77 5.14 16.84
N VAL A 126 -32.22 5.49 15.61
CA VAL A 126 -32.87 6.81 15.49
C VAL A 126 -34.30 6.72 16.08
N SER A 127 -34.47 7.37 17.21
CA SER A 127 -35.77 7.33 17.92
C SER A 127 -36.83 8.13 17.14
N PRO A 128 -38.13 7.62 17.10
CA PRO A 128 -39.22 8.35 16.40
C PRO A 128 -39.54 9.68 17.09
N ALA A 129 -39.07 9.83 18.30
CA ALA A 129 -39.30 11.11 19.02
C ALA A 129 -38.71 12.29 18.26
N VAL A 130 -37.69 11.99 17.45
CA VAL A 130 -37.06 13.09 16.70
C VAL A 130 -38.10 13.74 15.76
N CYS A 131 -39.13 13.06 15.50
CA CYS A 131 -40.14 13.58 14.56
C CYS A 131 -41.02 14.64 15.22
N LYS A 132 -40.97 14.77 16.52
CA LYS A 132 -41.73 15.82 17.23
C LYS A 132 -41.05 17.19 17.10
N LEU A 133 -39.84 17.13 16.52
CA LEU A 133 -39.17 18.43 16.32
C LEU A 133 -39.59 19.01 14.97
N THR A 134 -40.71 19.70 14.95
CA THR A 134 -41.40 20.07 13.69
C THR A 134 -40.66 21.24 13.01
N GLY A 135 -39.71 21.91 13.79
CA GLY A 135 -38.98 23.04 13.18
C GLY A 135 -37.62 22.58 12.64
N LEU A 136 -37.36 21.24 12.60
CA LEU A 136 -36.02 20.73 12.26
C LEU A 136 -35.77 20.92 10.75
N SER A 137 -34.64 21.59 10.53
CA SER A 137 -34.29 21.85 9.11
C SER A 137 -33.14 20.94 8.66
N SER A 138 -32.25 20.58 9.58
CA SER A 138 -31.13 19.68 9.25
C SER A 138 -30.97 18.61 10.33
N PHE A 139 -30.93 17.38 9.81
CA PHE A 139 -30.70 16.26 10.72
C PHE A 139 -29.51 15.43 10.23
N THR A 140 -28.40 15.56 11.02
CA THR A 140 -27.19 14.80 10.67
C THR A 140 -26.78 13.88 11.83
N LEU A 141 -26.80 12.67 11.53
CA LEU A 141 -26.23 11.61 12.39
C LEU A 141 -25.33 10.69 11.54
N ALA A 142 -23.97 11.10 11.45
CA ALA A 142 -23.16 10.50 10.37
C ALA A 142 -21.85 9.95 10.96
N ASP A 143 -21.45 8.64 10.50
CA ASP A 143 -20.10 8.04 10.64
C ASP A 143 -19.88 7.59 12.10
N TRP A 144 -20.89 7.20 12.77
CA TRP A 144 -20.75 6.77 14.18
C TRP A 144 -20.64 5.25 14.26
N LYS A 145 -20.73 4.53 13.09
CA LYS A 145 -20.27 3.17 12.76
C LYS A 145 -21.12 2.13 13.50
N GLY A 146 -21.90 2.59 14.61
CA GLY A 146 -22.58 1.52 15.41
C GLY A 146 -24.07 1.82 15.53
N ILE A 147 -24.57 2.84 14.79
CA ILE A 147 -26.01 3.16 14.91
C ILE A 147 -26.77 2.22 13.96
N THR A 148 -27.78 1.45 14.66
CA THR A 148 -28.51 0.41 13.91
C THR A 148 -30.00 0.75 13.90
N GLY A 149 -30.88 -0.07 13.32
CA GLY A 149 -32.34 0.16 13.29
C GLY A 149 -32.77 0.79 11.95
N GLU A 150 -34.17 1.01 11.88
CA GLU A 150 -34.70 1.58 10.62
C GLU A 150 -34.82 3.11 10.72
N ILE A 151 -34.81 3.69 9.51
CA ILE A 151 -35.16 5.12 9.51
C ILE A 151 -36.65 5.27 9.88
N PRO A 152 -36.94 5.99 11.01
CA PRO A 152 -38.34 6.13 11.42
C PRO A 152 -39.22 6.72 10.30
N ARG A 153 -40.36 6.08 10.11
CA ARG A 153 -41.23 6.47 8.97
C ARG A 153 -41.73 7.90 9.14
N CYS A 154 -41.84 8.33 10.38
CA CYS A 154 -42.41 9.67 10.65
C CYS A 154 -41.43 10.78 10.23
N ILE A 155 -40.22 10.40 9.88
CA ILE A 155 -39.23 11.43 9.49
C ILE A 155 -39.76 12.19 8.25
N SER A 156 -40.62 11.45 7.52
CA SER A 156 -41.15 12.07 6.29
C SER A 156 -42.21 13.12 6.63
N SER A 157 -42.54 13.35 7.93
CA SER A 157 -43.60 14.31 8.31
C SER A 157 -42.99 15.60 8.86
N ILE A 158 -41.68 15.73 8.72
CA ILE A 158 -41.07 16.97 9.25
C ILE A 158 -41.01 18.00 8.10
N PRO A 159 -41.77 19.08 8.21
CA PRO A 159 -42.15 19.92 7.06
C PRO A 159 -40.96 20.79 6.60
N PHE A 160 -39.96 21.03 7.52
CA PHE A 160 -38.96 22.03 7.09
C PHE A 160 -37.60 21.35 6.87
N LEU A 161 -37.61 20.02 6.78
CA LEU A 161 -36.31 19.32 6.71
C LEU A 161 -35.68 19.54 5.33
N ARG A 162 -34.36 20.01 5.43
CA ARG A 162 -33.64 20.33 4.17
C ARG A 162 -32.49 19.32 3.97
N ILE A 163 -31.93 18.90 5.12
CA ILE A 163 -30.78 17.99 5.03
C ILE A 163 -31.06 16.76 5.92
N LEU A 164 -31.02 15.66 5.26
CA LEU A 164 -31.02 14.40 6.02
C LEU A 164 -29.76 13.59 5.68
N ASP A 165 -28.88 13.53 6.69
CA ASP A 165 -27.58 12.88 6.45
C ASP A 165 -27.36 11.80 7.54
N LEU A 166 -27.35 10.57 6.99
CA LEU A 166 -27.18 9.44 7.94
C LEU A 166 -26.08 8.50 7.47
N ILE A 167 -25.10 8.99 6.86
CA ILE A 167 -24.07 8.17 6.20
C ILE A 167 -23.19 7.48 7.26
N GLY A 168 -22.68 6.29 6.78
CA GLY A 168 -21.55 5.68 7.54
C GLY A 168 -22.04 5.09 8.87
N ASN A 169 -23.30 4.56 8.79
CA ASN A 169 -23.79 3.83 9.98
C ASN A 169 -24.22 2.42 9.59
N LYS A 170 -24.98 1.75 10.57
CA LYS A 170 -25.43 0.37 10.23
C LYS A 170 -26.95 0.34 10.12
N LEU A 171 -27.53 1.39 9.57
CA LEU A 171 -29.00 1.49 9.49
C LEU A 171 -29.53 0.52 8.43
N SER A 172 -30.69 -0.15 8.82
CA SER A 172 -31.29 -1.16 7.93
C SER A 172 -32.75 -0.80 7.65
N GLY A 173 -33.45 -1.56 6.89
CA GLY A 173 -34.85 -1.22 6.53
C GLY A 173 -34.93 -0.49 5.18
N ASP A 174 -36.18 -0.03 4.84
CA ASP A 174 -36.38 0.58 3.51
C ASP A 174 -36.38 2.11 3.63
N ILE A 175 -36.10 2.73 2.47
CA ILE A 175 -36.39 4.17 2.42
C ILE A 175 -37.90 4.39 2.60
N PRO A 176 -38.33 5.26 3.57
CA PRO A 176 -39.77 5.45 3.82
C PRO A 176 -40.53 5.82 2.53
N ARG A 177 -41.66 5.09 2.36
CA ARG A 177 -42.43 5.21 1.10
C ARG A 177 -42.96 6.63 0.93
N ASP A 178 -43.12 7.38 2.07
CA ASP A 178 -43.68 8.75 1.98
C ASP A 178 -42.56 9.80 2.07
N ILE A 179 -41.38 9.49 1.70
CA ILE A 179 -40.24 10.44 1.83
C ILE A 179 -40.48 11.66 0.93
N GLY A 180 -41.36 11.49 -0.02
CA GLY A 180 -41.68 12.56 -0.98
C GLY A 180 -42.42 13.72 -0.31
N ARG A 181 -42.90 13.59 0.89
CA ARG A 181 -43.58 14.69 1.61
C ARG A 181 -42.60 15.78 2.04
N LEU A 182 -41.34 15.46 1.96
CA LEU A 182 -40.34 16.47 2.39
C LEU A 182 -39.96 17.36 1.20
N HIS A 183 -40.79 18.31 0.87
CA HIS A 183 -40.66 19.08 -0.38
C HIS A 183 -39.46 20.03 -0.31
N ARG A 184 -38.91 20.25 0.94
CA ARG A 184 -37.79 21.23 1.05
C ARG A 184 -36.46 20.49 1.15
N LEU A 185 -36.56 19.16 1.09
CA LEU A 185 -35.32 18.39 1.29
C LEU A 185 -34.39 18.59 0.09
N ALA A 186 -33.17 19.06 0.53
CA ALA A 186 -32.20 19.36 -0.55
C ALA A 186 -31.11 18.28 -0.61
N VAL A 187 -30.80 17.61 0.52
CA VAL A 187 -29.73 16.60 0.56
C VAL A 187 -30.29 15.36 1.27
N LEU A 188 -30.26 14.30 0.52
CA LEU A 188 -30.55 13.00 1.14
C LEU A 188 -29.32 12.09 1.03
N ASN A 189 -28.71 11.90 2.18
CA ASN A 189 -27.48 11.06 2.20
C ASN A 189 -27.65 9.92 3.21
N ILE A 190 -27.78 8.75 2.59
CA ILE A 190 -27.88 7.59 3.53
C ILE A 190 -26.90 6.50 3.08
N ALA A 191 -25.83 6.91 2.53
CA ALA A 191 -24.82 5.99 2.00
C ALA A 191 -24.08 5.27 3.13
N ASP A 192 -23.56 4.06 2.68
CA ASP A 192 -22.71 3.25 3.59
C ASP A 192 -23.50 2.79 4.81
N ASN A 193 -24.65 2.28 4.51
CA ASN A 193 -25.47 1.61 5.54
C ASN A 193 -25.95 0.25 5.02
N ASN A 194 -26.91 -0.36 5.80
CA ASN A 194 -27.48 -1.65 5.34
C ASN A 194 -28.91 -1.46 4.82
N ILE A 195 -29.21 -0.38 4.16
CA ILE A 195 -30.57 -0.04 3.72
C ILE A 195 -30.93 -0.95 2.52
N SER A 196 -32.14 -1.60 2.68
CA SER A 196 -32.60 -2.54 1.64
C SER A 196 -33.93 -2.06 1.05
N GLY A 197 -34.60 -2.82 0.16
CA GLY A 197 -35.87 -2.40 -0.48
C GLY A 197 -35.61 -1.62 -1.77
N THR A 198 -36.78 -0.98 -2.30
CA THR A 198 -36.64 -0.27 -3.59
C THR A 198 -36.63 1.24 -3.37
N ILE A 199 -36.12 1.95 -4.43
CA ILE A 199 -36.27 3.42 -4.40
C ILE A 199 -37.75 3.78 -4.62
N PRO A 200 -38.41 4.37 -3.55
CA PRO A 200 -39.84 4.67 -3.68
C PRO A 200 -40.12 5.75 -4.74
N PRO A 201 -41.19 5.56 -5.48
CA PRO A 201 -41.53 6.56 -6.52
C PRO A 201 -41.78 7.95 -5.92
N SER A 202 -42.19 7.99 -4.70
CA SER A 202 -42.45 9.29 -4.05
C SER A 202 -41.17 10.14 -3.96
N ILE A 203 -40.03 9.55 -4.12
CA ILE A 203 -38.78 10.33 -4.05
C ILE A 203 -38.79 11.43 -5.12
N ALA A 204 -39.55 11.18 -6.14
CA ALA A 204 -39.61 12.15 -7.26
C ALA A 204 -40.38 13.41 -6.84
N ASN A 205 -40.99 13.38 -5.72
CA ASN A 205 -41.73 14.58 -5.24
C ASN A 205 -40.83 15.50 -4.42
N LEU A 206 -39.60 15.18 -4.30
CA LEU A 206 -38.70 16.09 -3.56
C LEU A 206 -38.17 17.18 -4.50
N SER A 207 -38.93 18.22 -4.66
CA SER A 207 -38.69 19.20 -5.74
C SER A 207 -37.44 20.04 -5.45
N SER A 208 -36.91 20.02 -4.20
CA SER A 208 -35.72 20.86 -3.89
C SER A 208 -34.46 19.98 -3.82
N LEU A 209 -34.60 18.70 -4.14
CA LEU A 209 -33.48 17.77 -3.89
C LEU A 209 -32.35 18.05 -4.90
N MET A 210 -31.19 18.31 -4.25
CA MET A 210 -30.01 18.63 -5.09
C MET A 210 -29.02 17.46 -5.09
N HIS A 211 -28.95 16.73 -3.94
CA HIS A 211 -27.92 15.69 -3.77
C HIS A 211 -28.58 14.42 -3.21
N LEU A 212 -28.44 13.41 -4.08
CA LEU A 212 -28.94 12.09 -3.62
C LEU A 212 -27.79 11.08 -3.55
N ASP A 213 -27.59 10.59 -2.34
CA ASP A 213 -26.47 9.62 -2.20
C ASP A 213 -27.00 8.37 -1.48
N LEU A 214 -26.95 7.31 -2.29
CA LEU A 214 -27.44 6.03 -1.73
C LEU A 214 -26.39 4.93 -1.89
N ARG A 215 -25.17 5.25 -2.09
CA ARG A 215 -24.16 4.24 -2.42
C ARG A 215 -23.91 3.30 -1.22
N ASN A 216 -23.42 2.07 -1.68
CA ASN A 216 -22.95 1.04 -0.72
C ASN A 216 -24.06 0.68 0.27
N ASN A 217 -25.13 0.28 -0.24
CA ASN A 217 -26.24 -0.31 0.53
C ASN A 217 -26.72 -1.59 -0.15
N ARG A 218 -27.96 -2.06 0.29
CA ARG A 218 -28.51 -3.28 -0.34
C ARG A 218 -29.78 -2.95 -1.12
N ILE A 219 -29.91 -1.80 -1.73
CA ILE A 219 -31.14 -1.33 -2.39
C ILE A 219 -31.30 -2.08 -3.71
N SER A 220 -32.58 -2.59 -3.85
CA SER A 220 -32.85 -3.42 -5.05
C SER A 220 -34.03 -2.84 -5.83
N GLY A 221 -34.38 -3.40 -6.98
CA GLY A 221 -35.52 -2.92 -7.81
C GLY A 221 -35.06 -1.85 -8.80
N PRO A 222 -36.06 -1.36 -9.65
CA PRO A 222 -35.71 -0.41 -10.71
C PRO A 222 -35.69 1.03 -10.20
N ILE A 223 -34.91 1.86 -10.99
CA ILE A 223 -35.03 3.32 -10.75
C ILE A 223 -36.41 3.80 -11.25
N PRO A 224 -37.22 4.45 -10.38
CA PRO A 224 -38.56 4.89 -10.79
C PRO A 224 -38.49 5.87 -11.97
N GLY A 225 -39.35 5.60 -12.93
CA GLY A 225 -39.41 6.50 -14.11
C GLY A 225 -39.68 7.95 -13.71
N SER A 226 -40.37 8.10 -12.62
CA SER A 226 -40.73 9.45 -12.15
C SER A 226 -39.51 10.22 -11.61
N ILE A 227 -38.36 9.61 -11.57
CA ILE A 227 -37.16 10.26 -10.99
C ILE A 227 -36.80 11.50 -11.83
N GLY A 228 -37.21 11.52 -13.04
CA GLY A 228 -36.93 12.64 -13.96
C GLY A 228 -37.60 13.93 -13.50
N ARG A 229 -38.54 13.95 -12.56
CA ARG A 229 -39.23 15.15 -12.06
C ARG A 229 -38.34 15.94 -11.09
N LEU A 230 -37.22 15.42 -10.69
CA LEU A 230 -36.35 16.15 -9.74
C LEU A 230 -35.45 17.12 -10.49
N ARG A 231 -35.87 18.30 -10.70
CA ARG A 231 -35.23 19.23 -11.66
C ARG A 231 -34.09 20.00 -10.98
N MET A 232 -34.02 19.85 -9.58
CA MET A 232 -32.94 20.61 -8.91
C MET A 232 -31.76 19.69 -8.61
N MET A 233 -31.95 18.44 -9.00
CA MET A 233 -30.92 17.45 -8.60
C MET A 233 -29.67 17.62 -9.49
N SER A 234 -28.54 17.70 -8.72
CA SER A 234 -27.28 17.90 -9.49
C SER A 234 -26.40 16.65 -9.39
N ARG A 235 -26.65 15.84 -8.35
CA ARG A 235 -25.79 14.66 -8.17
C ARG A 235 -26.65 13.48 -7.70
N ALA A 236 -26.42 12.42 -8.45
CA ALA A 236 -27.08 11.17 -8.03
C ALA A 236 -26.05 10.04 -7.97
N LEU A 237 -25.74 9.63 -6.70
CA LEU A 237 -24.74 8.57 -6.48
C LEU A 237 -25.43 7.31 -5.93
N LEU A 238 -25.45 6.31 -6.81
CA LEU A 238 -26.25 5.12 -6.43
C LEU A 238 -25.41 3.86 -6.62
N SER A 239 -24.12 3.92 -6.56
CA SER A 239 -23.24 2.76 -6.86
C SER A 239 -23.24 1.75 -5.70
N ARG A 240 -22.82 0.43 -6.11
CA ARG A 240 -22.61 -0.68 -5.15
C ARG A 240 -23.91 -0.99 -4.39
N ASN A 241 -24.94 -1.18 -5.14
CA ASN A 241 -26.21 -1.72 -4.63
C ASN A 241 -26.68 -2.90 -5.49
N GLN A 242 -27.98 -3.27 -5.23
CA GLN A 242 -28.54 -4.35 -6.09
C GLN A 242 -29.61 -3.79 -7.04
N ILE A 243 -29.47 -2.58 -7.52
CA ILE A 243 -30.51 -1.91 -8.35
C ILE A 243 -30.55 -2.59 -9.73
N SER A 244 -31.85 -2.93 -10.11
CA SER A 244 -32.02 -3.69 -11.37
C SER A 244 -33.00 -2.96 -12.30
N GLY A 245 -33.28 -3.43 -13.50
CA GLY A 245 -34.17 -2.76 -14.50
C GLY A 245 -33.37 -1.85 -15.44
N THR A 246 -34.19 -1.09 -16.30
CA THR A 246 -33.53 -0.23 -17.31
C THR A 246 -33.29 1.17 -16.74
N ILE A 247 -32.26 1.83 -17.40
CA ILE A 247 -32.08 3.27 -17.06
C ILE A 247 -33.25 4.07 -17.68
N PRO A 248 -34.12 4.71 -16.84
CA PRO A 248 -35.27 5.45 -17.37
C PRO A 248 -34.83 6.66 -18.21
N SER A 249 -35.47 6.82 -19.33
CA SER A 249 -35.09 7.97 -20.21
C SER A 249 -35.46 9.31 -19.57
N SER A 250 -36.40 9.21 -18.62
CA SER A 250 -36.83 10.44 -17.93
C SER A 250 -35.68 11.09 -17.15
N ILE A 251 -34.53 10.40 -16.91
CA ILE A 251 -33.40 10.98 -16.15
C ILE A 251 -32.85 12.19 -16.91
N SER A 252 -33.04 12.16 -18.19
CA SER A 252 -32.51 13.26 -19.00
C SER A 252 -33.30 14.56 -18.79
N ARG A 253 -34.43 14.46 -18.20
CA ARG A 253 -35.24 15.68 -17.93
C ARG A 253 -34.70 16.44 -16.71
N ILE A 254 -33.74 15.83 -16.04
CA ILE A 254 -33.12 16.55 -14.91
C ILE A 254 -31.99 17.44 -15.44
N TYR A 255 -32.27 18.60 -15.77
CA TYR A 255 -31.38 19.45 -16.62
C TYR A 255 -30.18 19.95 -15.81
N ARG A 256 -30.15 19.74 -14.44
CA ARG A 256 -28.97 20.22 -13.66
C ARG A 256 -28.10 19.04 -13.24
N LEU A 257 -28.43 17.86 -13.72
CA LEU A 257 -27.69 16.67 -13.26
C LEU A 257 -26.31 16.63 -13.93
N ALA A 258 -25.36 16.72 -12.98
CA ALA A 258 -23.97 16.79 -13.52
C ALA A 258 -23.25 15.45 -13.30
N ASP A 259 -23.69 14.70 -12.18
CA ASP A 259 -22.95 13.46 -11.84
C ASP A 259 -23.95 12.33 -11.61
N LEU A 260 -23.77 11.38 -12.52
CA LEU A 260 -24.62 10.20 -12.34
C LEU A 260 -23.75 8.94 -12.21
N ASP A 261 -23.90 8.31 -11.05
CA ASP A 261 -23.10 7.08 -10.83
C ASP A 261 -24.04 5.92 -10.50
N LEU A 262 -24.03 4.98 -11.42
CA LEU A 262 -24.87 3.77 -11.21
C LEU A 262 -24.00 2.51 -11.28
N SER A 263 -22.74 2.64 -11.06
CA SER A 263 -21.82 1.51 -11.23
C SER A 263 -22.01 0.46 -10.14
N MET A 264 -21.63 -0.86 -10.56
CA MET A 264 -21.66 -2.02 -9.62
C MET A 264 -23.08 -2.23 -9.10
N ASN A 265 -24.01 -2.30 -10.03
CA ASN A 265 -25.39 -2.72 -9.75
C ASN A 265 -25.81 -3.83 -10.70
N GLN A 266 -27.16 -4.04 -10.75
CA GLN A 266 -27.62 -5.11 -11.68
C GLN A 266 -28.45 -4.50 -12.82
N MET A 267 -28.14 -3.32 -13.28
CA MET A 267 -28.94 -2.62 -14.32
C MET A 267 -28.79 -3.36 -15.66
N SER A 268 -29.99 -3.42 -16.35
CA SER A 268 -30.01 -4.14 -17.65
C SER A 268 -30.72 -3.31 -18.70
N GLY A 269 -30.75 -3.69 -19.96
CA GLY A 269 -31.40 -2.93 -21.05
C GLY A 269 -30.41 -1.97 -21.73
N MET A 270 -31.04 -1.11 -22.64
CA MET A 270 -30.19 -0.21 -23.46
C MET A 270 -29.94 1.10 -22.71
N ILE A 271 -28.74 1.66 -23.13
CA ILE A 271 -28.46 3.01 -22.59
C ILE A 271 -29.31 4.04 -23.38
N PRO A 272 -30.14 4.92 -22.71
CA PRO A 272 -30.96 5.92 -23.41
C PRO A 272 -30.09 6.99 -24.10
N ALA A 273 -30.43 7.21 -25.32
CA ALA A 273 -29.63 8.20 -26.09
C ALA A 273 -29.78 9.61 -25.53
N SER A 274 -30.90 9.84 -24.88
CA SER A 274 -31.15 11.17 -24.30
C SER A 274 -30.07 11.57 -23.28
N LEU A 275 -29.31 10.63 -22.70
CA LEU A 275 -28.26 10.99 -21.71
C LEU A 275 -27.12 11.73 -22.39
N GLY A 276 -26.91 11.39 -23.64
CA GLY A 276 -25.83 12.07 -24.40
C GLY A 276 -26.21 13.50 -24.78
N LYS A 277 -27.52 13.85 -24.57
CA LYS A 277 -27.97 15.20 -24.98
C LYS A 277 -28.08 16.13 -23.76
N MET A 278 -27.68 15.65 -22.73
CA MET A 278 -27.81 16.52 -21.54
C MET A 278 -26.64 17.52 -21.49
N ALA A 279 -26.95 18.77 -21.22
CA ALA A 279 -25.98 19.88 -21.40
C ALA A 279 -24.98 19.92 -20.25
N VAL A 280 -25.40 19.44 -19.09
CA VAL A 280 -24.49 19.74 -17.95
C VAL A 280 -23.96 18.43 -17.38
N LEU A 281 -24.30 17.25 -18.00
CA LEU A 281 -23.82 15.96 -17.47
C LEU A 281 -22.31 15.82 -17.78
N ALA A 282 -21.63 15.78 -16.60
CA ALA A 282 -20.16 15.76 -16.78
C ALA A 282 -19.60 14.35 -16.52
N THR A 283 -20.25 13.64 -15.56
CA THR A 283 -19.74 12.30 -15.23
C THR A 283 -20.89 11.29 -15.35
N LEU A 284 -20.57 10.31 -16.22
CA LEU A 284 -21.51 9.18 -16.30
C LEU A 284 -20.75 7.86 -16.07
N ASN A 285 -21.11 7.26 -14.94
CA ASN A 285 -20.41 6.01 -14.61
C ASN A 285 -21.43 4.87 -14.53
N LEU A 286 -21.19 3.92 -15.48
CA LEU A 286 -22.15 2.79 -15.51
C LEU A 286 -21.39 1.46 -15.47
N ASP A 287 -20.20 1.41 -14.94
CA ASP A 287 -19.37 0.19 -14.98
C ASP A 287 -19.97 -0.92 -14.09
N PHE A 288 -19.70 -2.19 -14.57
CA PHE A 288 -20.06 -3.41 -13.79
C PHE A 288 -21.58 -3.47 -13.60
N ASN A 289 -22.28 -3.53 -14.73
CA ASN A 289 -23.73 -3.82 -14.76
C ASN A 289 -24.03 -4.85 -15.84
N LYS A 290 -25.34 -4.99 -16.10
CA LYS A 290 -25.71 -5.95 -17.17
C LYS A 290 -26.29 -5.23 -18.39
N LEU A 291 -25.84 -4.02 -18.70
CA LEU A 291 -26.40 -3.21 -19.82
C LEU A 291 -25.99 -3.83 -21.16
N SER A 292 -27.04 -3.83 -22.05
CA SER A 292 -26.83 -4.48 -23.36
C SER A 292 -27.29 -3.56 -24.49
N GLY A 293 -27.09 -3.87 -25.76
CA GLY A 293 -27.44 -3.01 -26.91
C GLY A 293 -26.25 -2.12 -27.32
N PRO A 294 -26.51 -1.32 -28.41
CA PRO A 294 -25.42 -0.45 -28.90
C PRO A 294 -25.24 0.79 -28.02
N ILE A 295 -23.94 1.28 -28.11
CA ILE A 295 -23.70 2.58 -27.43
C ILE A 295 -24.36 3.69 -28.27
N PRO A 296 -25.28 4.56 -27.67
CA PRO A 296 -25.92 5.65 -28.43
C PRO A 296 -24.89 6.65 -28.96
N ALA A 297 -25.09 7.01 -30.20
CA ALA A 297 -24.13 7.93 -30.86
C ALA A 297 -24.07 9.28 -30.12
N SER A 298 -25.17 9.63 -29.59
CA SER A 298 -25.21 10.93 -28.87
C SER A 298 -24.21 10.95 -27.71
N LEU A 299 -23.82 9.81 -27.15
CA LEU A 299 -22.86 9.80 -26.02
C LEU A 299 -21.43 10.02 -26.51
N MET A 300 -21.22 9.64 -27.76
CA MET A 300 -19.84 9.75 -28.29
C MET A 300 -19.56 11.18 -28.77
N ASN A 301 -20.62 11.95 -28.95
CA ASN A 301 -20.44 13.37 -29.29
C ASN A 301 -21.16 14.26 -28.26
N SER A 302 -20.86 13.97 -27.03
CA SER A 302 -21.54 14.77 -25.96
C SER A 302 -20.50 15.58 -25.19
N GLY A 303 -21.04 16.54 -24.15
CA GLY A 303 -20.15 17.31 -23.25
C GLY A 303 -19.72 16.50 -22.01
N ILE A 304 -19.89 15.19 -22.04
CA ILE A 304 -19.51 14.38 -20.86
C ILE A 304 -17.98 14.21 -20.84
N SER A 305 -17.52 14.56 -19.60
CA SER A 305 -16.05 14.54 -19.50
C SER A 305 -15.53 13.15 -19.08
N ASN A 306 -16.27 12.47 -18.14
CA ASN A 306 -15.87 11.12 -17.67
C ASN A 306 -16.98 10.11 -17.99
N LEU A 307 -16.54 9.29 -19.01
CA LEU A 307 -17.53 8.28 -19.42
C LEU A 307 -16.99 6.87 -19.17
N ASN A 308 -17.72 6.15 -18.29
CA ASN A 308 -17.26 4.78 -18.01
C ASN A 308 -18.43 3.80 -18.24
N LEU A 309 -18.19 3.01 -19.32
CA LEU A 309 -19.24 2.01 -19.64
C LEU A 309 -18.66 0.61 -19.58
N SER A 310 -17.56 0.39 -18.89
CA SER A 310 -16.85 -0.89 -18.92
C SER A 310 -17.59 -1.95 -18.10
N ARG A 311 -17.26 -3.29 -18.48
CA ARG A 311 -17.78 -4.48 -17.75
C ARG A 311 -19.31 -4.49 -17.79
N ASN A 312 -19.80 -4.41 -19.01
CA ASN A 312 -21.24 -4.63 -19.29
C ASN A 312 -21.39 -5.63 -20.43
N MET A 313 -22.61 -5.69 -20.94
CA MET A 313 -22.83 -6.59 -22.10
C MET A 313 -23.10 -5.78 -23.37
N LEU A 314 -22.50 -4.58 -23.55
CA LEU A 314 -22.77 -3.70 -24.71
C LEU A 314 -22.17 -4.31 -25.98
N GLU A 315 -23.07 -4.22 -27.09
CA GLU A 315 -22.64 -4.82 -28.37
C GLU A 315 -22.87 -3.84 -29.52
N GLY A 316 -22.40 -4.16 -30.73
CA GLY A 316 -22.54 -3.25 -31.89
C GLY A 316 -21.28 -2.40 -32.08
N LYS A 317 -21.43 -1.47 -33.09
CA LYS A 317 -20.24 -0.66 -33.44
C LYS A 317 -20.23 0.63 -32.62
N ILE A 318 -18.91 1.08 -32.41
CA ILE A 318 -18.82 2.44 -31.85
C ILE A 318 -19.10 3.46 -32.96
N ALA A 319 -20.18 4.34 -32.77
CA ALA A 319 -20.56 5.31 -33.83
C ALA A 319 -19.41 6.29 -34.14
N ASP A 320 -19.21 6.46 -35.37
CA ASP A 320 -18.12 7.37 -35.81
C ASP A 320 -18.62 8.81 -35.88
N VAL A 321 -18.84 9.48 -34.77
CA VAL A 321 -19.50 10.81 -34.76
C VAL A 321 -18.74 11.72 -33.79
N PHE A 322 -17.44 11.45 -33.46
CA PHE A 322 -16.67 12.34 -32.54
C PHE A 322 -16.44 13.71 -33.19
N GLY A 323 -16.65 14.79 -32.40
CA GLY A 323 -16.48 16.15 -32.93
C GLY A 323 -16.00 17.11 -31.83
N PRO A 324 -16.00 18.45 -32.00
CA PRO A 324 -15.45 19.46 -31.09
C PRO A 324 -16.14 19.43 -29.72
N ARG A 325 -17.29 18.87 -29.68
CA ARG A 325 -17.98 18.81 -28.36
C ARG A 325 -17.49 17.61 -27.56
N SER A 326 -16.78 16.69 -28.21
CA SER A 326 -16.24 15.50 -27.50
C SER A 326 -14.98 15.84 -26.71
N TYR A 327 -15.21 16.10 -25.41
CA TYR A 327 -14.07 16.39 -24.51
C TYR A 327 -14.07 15.39 -23.35
N PHE A 328 -13.31 14.29 -23.60
CA PHE A 328 -13.31 13.21 -22.59
C PHE A 328 -11.96 13.20 -21.84
N THR A 329 -12.17 13.51 -20.49
CA THR A 329 -10.94 13.29 -19.68
C THR A 329 -10.64 11.80 -19.55
N ALA A 330 -11.81 11.04 -19.56
CA ALA A 330 -11.65 9.58 -19.54
C ALA A 330 -12.85 8.93 -20.25
N ILE A 331 -12.48 8.01 -21.19
CA ILE A 331 -13.54 7.19 -21.81
C ILE A 331 -13.11 5.72 -21.71
N ASP A 332 -14.00 4.97 -20.98
CA ASP A 332 -13.67 3.55 -20.73
C ASP A 332 -14.83 2.68 -21.22
N LEU A 333 -14.41 1.86 -22.26
CA LEU A 333 -15.47 0.98 -22.81
C LEU A 333 -15.04 -0.49 -22.71
N ALA A 334 -14.09 -0.81 -21.88
CA ALA A 334 -13.49 -2.16 -21.81
C ALA A 334 -14.50 -3.18 -21.24
N TYR A 335 -14.20 -4.52 -21.70
CA TYR A 335 -14.96 -5.68 -21.16
C TYR A 335 -16.44 -5.54 -21.50
N ASN A 336 -16.67 -5.36 -22.84
CA ASN A 336 -18.01 -5.46 -23.43
C ASN A 336 -17.97 -6.38 -24.65
N LYS A 337 -19.05 -6.34 -25.43
CA LYS A 337 -19.04 -7.15 -26.69
C LYS A 337 -19.03 -6.25 -27.92
N LEU A 338 -18.33 -5.14 -27.94
CA LEU A 338 -18.34 -4.16 -29.05
C LEU A 338 -17.47 -4.67 -30.20
N SER A 339 -18.02 -4.43 -31.45
CA SER A 339 -17.32 -4.97 -32.64
C SER A 339 -17.22 -3.90 -33.73
N GLY A 340 -16.40 -4.13 -34.77
CA GLY A 340 -16.28 -3.13 -35.86
C GLY A 340 -15.04 -2.24 -35.67
N PRO A 341 -14.81 -1.38 -36.68
CA PRO A 341 -13.59 -0.58 -36.65
C PRO A 341 -13.66 0.54 -35.59
N ILE A 342 -12.43 0.89 -35.16
CA ILE A 342 -12.35 2.06 -34.27
C ILE A 342 -12.72 3.32 -35.08
N PRO A 343 -13.67 4.32 -34.52
CA PRO A 343 -14.18 5.47 -35.26
C PRO A 343 -13.06 6.42 -35.68
N ARG A 344 -13.14 6.81 -36.91
CA ARG A 344 -12.08 7.69 -37.48
C ARG A 344 -12.22 9.11 -36.93
N THR A 345 -13.44 9.46 -36.70
CA THR A 345 -13.69 10.85 -36.23
C THR A 345 -13.20 11.04 -34.79
N LEU A 346 -12.66 10.04 -34.21
CA LEU A 346 -12.03 10.19 -32.88
C LEU A 346 -10.96 11.28 -32.89
N SER A 347 -10.37 11.49 -34.06
CA SER A 347 -9.34 12.54 -34.20
C SER A 347 -9.98 13.94 -34.15
N ALA A 348 -11.22 13.96 -34.34
CA ALA A 348 -11.90 15.27 -34.34
C ALA A 348 -12.38 15.66 -32.94
N ALA A 349 -12.08 14.77 -31.93
CA ALA A 349 -12.45 15.14 -30.55
C ALA A 349 -11.58 16.28 -30.01
N SER A 350 -12.24 17.12 -29.21
CA SER A 350 -11.49 18.30 -28.68
C SER A 350 -10.43 17.84 -27.66
N TYR A 351 -10.73 16.74 -26.86
CA TYR A 351 -9.73 16.29 -25.87
C TYR A 351 -10.07 14.85 -25.45
N ILE A 352 -8.96 14.04 -25.43
CA ILE A 352 -9.12 12.68 -24.87
C ILE A 352 -7.93 12.41 -23.93
N GLY A 353 -8.35 12.27 -22.61
CA GLY A 353 -7.26 12.12 -21.60
C GLY A 353 -6.92 10.64 -21.40
N HIS A 354 -7.98 9.80 -21.30
CA HIS A 354 -7.83 8.35 -21.11
C HIS A 354 -8.85 7.62 -22.00
N LEU A 355 -8.18 6.53 -22.71
CA LEU A 355 -9.06 5.79 -23.63
C LEU A 355 -8.84 4.30 -23.44
N ASP A 356 -9.92 3.58 -23.12
CA ASP A 356 -9.77 2.13 -22.93
C ASP A 356 -10.91 1.40 -23.68
N PHE A 357 -10.48 0.68 -24.72
CA PHE A 357 -11.48 -0.10 -25.51
C PHE A 357 -11.21 -1.59 -25.37
N SER A 358 -10.32 -2.04 -24.43
CA SER A 358 -9.84 -3.45 -24.35
C SER A 358 -10.97 -4.40 -23.98
N HIS A 359 -10.67 -5.71 -24.39
CA HIS A 359 -11.60 -6.80 -24.04
C HIS A 359 -12.98 -6.56 -24.67
N ASN A 360 -12.92 -6.18 -26.03
CA ASN A 360 -14.09 -6.13 -26.94
C ASN A 360 -13.76 -6.86 -28.24
N TYR A 361 -14.59 -6.76 -29.27
CA TYR A 361 -14.30 -7.36 -30.59
C TYR A 361 -13.99 -6.29 -31.63
N LEU A 362 -13.25 -5.23 -31.27
CA LEU A 362 -13.00 -4.08 -32.17
C LEU A 362 -11.75 -4.35 -33.02
N CYS A 363 -11.78 -3.83 -34.36
CA CYS A 363 -10.68 -4.04 -35.31
C CYS A 363 -10.32 -2.73 -36.01
N GLY A 364 -9.16 -2.57 -36.51
CA GLY A 364 -8.82 -1.34 -37.25
C GLY A 364 -7.82 -0.48 -36.44
N ARG A 365 -7.24 0.46 -37.21
CA ARG A 365 -6.18 1.30 -36.63
C ARG A 365 -6.80 2.47 -35.84
N ILE A 366 -6.14 2.78 -34.69
CA ILE A 366 -6.57 3.98 -33.93
C ILE A 366 -6.19 5.23 -34.72
N PRO A 367 -7.22 6.14 -35.07
CA PRO A 367 -6.95 7.36 -35.84
C PRO A 367 -5.91 8.26 -35.14
N ASP A 368 -4.98 8.79 -35.94
CA ASP A 368 -3.90 9.69 -35.47
C ASP A 368 -4.38 11.15 -35.52
N GLY A 369 -4.10 12.04 -34.43
CA GLY A 369 -4.59 13.44 -34.41
C GLY A 369 -4.36 14.06 -33.02
N SER A 370 -4.47 15.45 -32.95
CA SER A 370 -4.10 16.35 -31.85
C SER A 370 -4.83 15.98 -30.54
N PRO A 371 -6.09 15.33 -30.60
CA PRO A 371 -6.78 14.97 -29.35
C PRO A 371 -6.11 13.78 -28.65
N PHE A 372 -5.19 13.00 -29.28
CA PHE A 372 -4.47 11.83 -28.74
C PHE A 372 -3.04 12.21 -28.37
N ASP A 373 -2.67 13.46 -28.65
CA ASP A 373 -1.27 13.91 -28.46
C ASP A 373 -0.86 13.86 -26.99
N HIS A 374 -1.92 13.84 -26.10
CA HIS A 374 -1.63 13.85 -24.64
C HIS A 374 -1.89 12.47 -24.02
N LEU A 375 -2.48 11.44 -24.93
CA LEU A 375 -2.83 10.07 -24.52
C LEU A 375 -1.58 9.17 -24.56
N GLU A 376 -1.00 8.74 -23.43
CA GLU A 376 0.18 7.86 -23.28
C GLU A 376 -0.17 6.41 -23.66
N ALA A 377 0.42 5.64 -24.44
CA ALA A 377 0.27 4.22 -24.88
C ALA A 377 -0.26 3.35 -23.74
N SER A 378 -0.25 3.79 -22.40
CA SER A 378 -0.88 3.03 -21.30
C SER A 378 -2.39 3.28 -21.26
N SER A 379 -2.83 4.44 -22.16
CA SER A 379 -4.24 4.81 -22.33
C SER A 379 -4.67 4.52 -23.77
N THR A 380 -4.35 3.14 -24.46
CA THR A 380 -5.10 2.60 -25.62
C THR A 380 -4.51 1.24 -26.00
N LEU A 381 -5.29 0.06 -25.94
CA LEU A 381 -6.07 -0.90 -26.76
C LEU A 381 -5.63 -2.33 -26.44
N THR A 382 -5.90 -2.88 -25.26
CA THR A 382 -5.71 -4.36 -25.22
C THR A 382 -6.78 -5.06 -26.06
N LEU A 383 -6.76 -4.91 -27.46
CA LEU A 383 -7.57 -5.90 -28.22
C LEU A 383 -7.10 -7.32 -27.93
N SER A 384 -7.40 -7.88 -26.81
CA SER A 384 -7.12 -9.31 -26.95
C SER A 384 -8.41 -10.11 -26.74
N ASP A 385 -8.94 -10.67 -27.93
CA ASP A 385 -9.27 -12.11 -28.00
C ASP A 385 -10.16 -12.37 -29.23
N SER A 386 -9.72 -12.16 -30.47
CA SER A 386 -10.19 -13.09 -31.53
C SER A 386 -9.01 -13.53 -32.39
N LEU A 387 -8.22 -14.52 -32.11
CA LEU A 387 -7.76 -15.69 -32.88
C LEU A 387 -7.65 -15.36 -34.37
N TYR A 388 -6.41 -15.28 -34.90
CA TYR A 388 -5.99 -16.40 -35.79
C TYR A 388 -6.40 -16.11 -37.23
N HIS A 389 -5.85 -15.04 -37.99
CA HIS A 389 -5.62 -15.16 -39.44
C HIS A 389 -4.91 -13.91 -39.96
N ILE A 390 -3.58 -13.72 -39.65
CA ILE A 390 -2.77 -13.27 -40.81
C ILE A 390 -1.30 -13.64 -40.52
N GLU A 391 -0.96 -14.92 -40.28
CA GLU A 391 0.39 -15.19 -40.84
C GLU A 391 0.30 -16.33 -41.87
N ARG A 392 -0.03 -15.99 -43.17
CA ARG A 392 0.71 -16.64 -44.26
C ARG A 392 0.38 -15.97 -45.60
N ILE A 393 1.20 -15.00 -46.14
CA ILE A 393 2.01 -15.16 -47.37
C ILE A 393 3.37 -15.78 -47.01
N MET A 394 3.37 -17.05 -46.78
CA MET A 394 4.29 -18.02 -47.42
C MET A 394 4.47 -19.23 -46.49
N SER A 395 3.50 -20.15 -46.64
CA SER A 395 3.59 -21.54 -47.14
C SER A 395 3.93 -22.52 -46.01
N GLY A 396 2.92 -23.30 -45.47
CA GLY A 396 2.25 -24.60 -45.87
C GLY A 396 3.21 -25.77 -45.63
N LYS A 397 2.92 -26.61 -44.51
CA LYS A 397 2.66 -28.07 -44.62
C LYS A 397 3.26 -28.78 -43.40
N MET A 398 2.41 -29.39 -42.51
CA MET A 398 1.98 -30.80 -42.36
C MET A 398 2.45 -31.34 -41.00
N LEU A 399 1.53 -31.73 -40.10
CA LEU A 399 0.81 -32.85 -39.48
C LEU A 399 1.79 -33.86 -38.86
N ASN A 400 1.57 -34.31 -37.53
CA ASN A 400 1.03 -35.53 -36.91
C ASN A 400 2.05 -36.11 -35.91
N THR A 401 1.62 -36.40 -34.64
CA THR A 401 1.12 -37.48 -33.74
C THR A 401 2.25 -37.96 -32.84
N GLY A 402 2.01 -38.04 -31.42
CA GLY A 402 1.74 -39.25 -30.62
C GLY A 402 2.63 -39.27 -29.36
N ALA A 403 2.08 -39.24 -28.19
CA ALA A 403 1.81 -39.87 -26.89
C ALA A 403 2.71 -41.09 -26.65
N VAL A 404 3.38 -41.28 -25.40
CA VAL A 404 3.19 -42.17 -24.23
C VAL A 404 4.57 -42.62 -23.74
N LEU A 405 4.92 -42.55 -22.33
CA LEU A 405 4.83 -43.33 -21.08
C LEU A 405 6.23 -43.78 -20.65
N VAL A 406 6.67 -43.58 -19.32
CA VAL A 406 6.69 -44.19 -17.98
C VAL A 406 8.08 -44.79 -17.72
N SER A 407 8.70 -44.46 -16.56
CA SER A 407 8.80 -45.02 -15.20
C SER A 407 10.27 -45.31 -14.87
N LEU A 408 10.77 -44.89 -13.68
CA LEU A 408 11.07 -45.11 -12.25
C LEU A 408 12.03 -46.29 -12.07
N VAL A 409 13.09 -46.13 -11.16
CA VAL A 409 13.31 -46.78 -9.85
C VAL A 409 14.81 -46.70 -9.53
N PHE A 410 15.19 -46.19 -8.24
CA PHE A 410 15.40 -46.57 -6.83
C PHE A 410 16.89 -46.79 -6.57
N ILE A 411 17.48 -46.16 -5.42
CA ILE A 411 17.71 -46.55 -4.02
C ILE A 411 19.19 -46.32 -3.68
N ILE A 412 19.49 -45.56 -2.54
CA ILE A 412 19.74 -45.50 -1.08
C ILE A 412 21.11 -46.12 -0.79
N ILE A 413 22.02 -45.39 0.01
CA ILE A 413 22.44 -45.63 1.40
C ILE A 413 23.76 -44.90 1.65
N ASN A 414 23.82 -43.93 2.72
CA ASN A 414 24.13 -43.77 4.16
C ASN A 414 25.63 -43.58 4.37
N PHE A 415 26.07 -42.48 5.11
CA PHE A 415 26.65 -42.44 6.48
C PHE A 415 27.37 -41.10 6.66
N SER A 416 26.85 -40.11 7.53
CA SER A 416 27.38 -39.11 8.48
C SER A 416 28.54 -39.67 9.29
N PRO A 417 29.30 -38.68 10.20
CA PRO A 417 30.00 -37.38 10.30
C PRO A 417 31.21 -37.45 11.24
N ALA A 418 32.31 -36.68 10.91
CA ALA A 418 33.16 -36.22 12.04
C ALA A 418 33.74 -34.83 11.69
N ILE A 419 33.37 -33.75 12.44
CA ILE A 419 33.74 -32.61 13.29
C ILE A 419 35.27 -32.47 13.39
N ILE A 420 35.86 -31.31 12.89
CA ILE A 420 36.98 -30.58 13.56
C ILE A 420 36.72 -29.07 13.40
N ALA A 421 36.28 -28.38 14.50
CA ALA A 421 36.51 -27.14 15.28
C ALA A 421 37.94 -26.62 15.09
N VAL A 422 38.05 -25.32 14.48
CA VAL A 422 39.09 -24.37 14.96
C VAL A 422 38.53 -22.94 14.81
N ARG A 423 38.22 -22.25 16.01
CA ARG A 423 38.49 -21.19 17.01
C ARG A 423 38.78 -19.85 16.32
N ALA A 424 37.79 -18.95 16.25
CA ALA A 424 37.79 -17.49 16.02
C ALA A 424 38.09 -16.73 17.34
N SER A 425 39.33 -16.30 17.64
CA SER A 425 39.97 -15.33 18.56
C SER A 425 39.28 -13.97 18.49
N ASN A 426 38.43 -13.59 19.57
CA ASN A 426 37.87 -12.30 20.03
C ASN A 426 38.82 -11.60 21.01
N GLU A 427 39.45 -10.51 20.68
CA GLU A 427 40.05 -9.25 21.13
C GLU A 427 39.61 -8.88 22.55
N SER A 428 40.36 -9.25 23.73
CA SER A 428 40.64 -8.98 25.15
C SER A 428 41.13 -7.54 25.36
N ASP A 429 40.33 -6.78 26.26
CA ASP A 429 40.40 -5.70 27.27
C ASP A 429 41.59 -5.90 28.22
N LYS A 430 42.65 -5.22 28.17
CA LYS A 430 43.90 -4.74 28.80
C LYS A 430 43.98 -5.14 30.27
N ASP A 431 43.12 -6.29 30.89
CA ASP A 431 43.41 -6.88 32.22
C ASP A 431 43.01 -8.36 32.22
N GLY A 432 42.81 -9.10 31.03
CA GLY A 432 42.61 -10.57 30.89
C GLY A 432 41.33 -11.03 31.61
N LEU A 433 40.47 -10.06 32.17
CA LEU A 433 39.25 -10.48 32.88
C LEU A 433 38.08 -10.52 31.89
N GLN A 434 37.28 -11.69 31.88
CA GLN A 434 36.02 -11.84 31.13
C GLN A 434 34.88 -12.21 32.08
N THR A 435 33.65 -11.77 31.61
CA THR A 435 32.50 -12.13 32.48
C THR A 435 32.07 -13.58 32.19
N TYR A 436 32.10 -14.39 33.26
CA TYR A 436 31.71 -15.81 33.12
C TYR A 436 30.38 -16.04 33.85
N ILE A 437 29.52 -16.82 33.16
CA ILE A 437 28.37 -17.36 33.93
C ILE A 437 28.74 -18.75 34.47
N ILE A 438 28.60 -18.91 35.89
CA ILE A 438 29.11 -20.15 36.53
C ILE A 438 27.90 -20.90 37.11
N TYR A 439 27.91 -22.22 36.61
CA TYR A 439 26.86 -23.08 37.17
C TYR A 439 27.42 -24.03 38.23
N VAL A 440 26.63 -24.09 39.41
CA VAL A 440 27.16 -24.95 40.49
C VAL A 440 25.99 -25.76 41.06
N GLN A 441 26.28 -26.81 41.70
CA GLN A 441 25.26 -27.65 42.35
C GLN A 441 24.62 -26.94 43.55
N LYS A 442 23.27 -26.98 43.53
CA LYS A 442 22.55 -26.27 44.60
C LYS A 442 22.76 -26.97 45.96
N PRO A 443 23.17 -26.19 47.07
CA PRO A 443 23.42 -26.85 48.35
C PRO A 443 22.12 -27.27 49.04
N GLU A 444 22.04 -28.53 49.58
CA GLU A 444 20.87 -29.19 50.21
C GLU A 444 20.47 -28.49 51.50
N GLN A 445 21.32 -27.41 52.11
CA GLN A 445 20.99 -26.55 53.27
C GLN A 445 22.16 -25.59 53.53
N GLY A 446 21.81 -24.13 53.59
CA GLY A 446 22.86 -23.14 53.91
C GLY A 446 22.68 -21.87 53.06
N ASP A 447 23.39 -20.74 53.48
CA ASP A 447 23.35 -19.42 52.83
C ASP A 447 23.97 -19.48 51.42
N LEU A 448 23.10 -19.35 50.38
CA LEU A 448 23.44 -19.49 48.95
C LEU A 448 24.52 -18.48 48.54
N ASP A 449 24.53 -17.43 49.26
CA ASP A 449 25.54 -16.40 48.94
C ASP A 449 26.94 -16.85 49.37
N SER A 450 26.99 -17.41 50.57
CA SER A 450 28.30 -17.91 51.07
C SER A 450 28.76 -19.12 50.24
N TRP A 451 27.74 -19.87 49.78
CA TRP A 451 28.07 -21.05 48.95
C TRP A 451 28.61 -20.63 47.58
N TYR A 452 28.10 -19.61 46.93
CA TYR A 452 28.60 -19.16 45.61
C TYR A 452 29.96 -18.46 45.76
N ARG A 453 30.18 -17.80 46.89
CA ARG A 453 31.46 -17.05 47.04
C ARG A 453 32.60 -18.02 47.36
N SER A 454 32.26 -19.22 47.80
CA SER A 454 33.32 -20.20 48.12
C SER A 454 34.03 -20.66 46.85
N PHE A 455 33.43 -20.36 45.67
CA PHE A 455 34.05 -20.85 44.43
C PHE A 455 35.03 -19.81 43.88
N LEU A 456 35.13 -18.59 44.60
CA LEU A 456 36.05 -17.56 44.08
C LEU A 456 37.41 -17.62 44.81
N PRO A 457 38.57 -17.23 44.16
CA PRO A 457 39.90 -17.29 44.79
C PRO A 457 39.98 -16.38 46.02
N GLU A 458 40.64 -16.72 47.18
CA GLU A 458 40.80 -16.14 48.54
C GLU A 458 41.29 -14.69 48.45
N ALA A 459 41.83 -14.16 47.24
CA ALA A 459 42.33 -12.78 47.07
C ALA A 459 41.18 -11.83 46.71
N THR A 460 39.85 -12.36 46.53
CA THR A 460 38.66 -11.54 46.17
C THR A 460 37.73 -11.41 47.37
N VAL A 461 38.13 -12.14 48.54
CA VAL A 461 37.23 -12.18 49.71
C VAL A 461 37.99 -11.62 50.93
N SER A 462 39.01 -10.61 50.80
CA SER A 462 39.51 -10.07 52.09
C SER A 462 39.45 -8.54 52.05
N ASN A 463 38.57 -7.89 52.90
CA ASN A 463 38.55 -6.94 54.04
C ASN A 463 38.01 -5.58 53.59
N SER A 464 36.68 -5.25 53.84
CA SER A 464 36.66 -3.86 54.36
C SER A 464 35.27 -3.52 54.87
N SER A 465 35.02 -3.60 56.26
CA SER A 465 34.51 -2.62 57.24
C SER A 465 34.16 -1.28 56.59
N ASP A 466 32.87 -1.09 56.39
CA ASP A 466 31.91 0.02 56.57
C ASP A 466 32.55 1.38 56.28
N HIS A 467 32.68 1.71 54.85
CA HIS A 467 32.38 3.08 54.38
C HIS A 467 33.00 3.29 53.00
N ASP A 468 32.62 2.46 51.88
CA ASP A 468 32.81 2.96 50.50
C ASP A 468 32.32 1.90 49.51
N ARG A 469 31.11 1.51 49.30
CA ARG A 469 30.48 0.53 48.37
C ARG A 469 30.67 0.98 46.92
N ASN A 470 31.84 1.29 46.45
CA ASN A 470 31.87 1.14 44.97
C ASN A 470 33.30 0.83 44.51
N GLN A 471 33.86 -0.26 45.12
CA GLN A 471 34.96 -0.92 44.37
C GLN A 471 35.36 -2.21 45.09
N SER A 472 34.58 -3.38 44.92
CA SER A 472 35.25 -4.71 44.94
C SER A 472 34.19 -5.80 45.19
N SER A 473 33.21 -5.99 44.16
CA SER A 473 32.73 -7.39 44.11
C SER A 473 32.73 -7.88 42.66
N ARG A 474 33.79 -8.62 42.22
CA ARG A 474 33.95 -9.24 40.88
C ARG A 474 32.77 -10.16 40.57
N ILE A 475 31.89 -10.27 41.66
CA ILE A 475 30.64 -10.99 41.34
C ILE A 475 29.57 -9.99 40.89
N LEU A 476 29.08 -10.35 39.73
CA LEU A 476 28.11 -9.40 39.13
C LEU A 476 26.68 -9.76 39.54
N TYR A 477 26.37 -11.06 39.53
CA TYR A 477 24.99 -11.43 39.87
C TYR A 477 24.99 -12.81 40.55
N PHE A 478 23.91 -12.90 41.60
CA PHE A 478 23.59 -14.24 42.15
C PHE A 478 22.24 -14.71 41.59
N TYR A 479 22.35 -15.98 41.13
CA TYR A 479 21.05 -16.46 40.61
C TYR A 479 20.35 -17.34 41.65
N LYS A 480 19.18 -16.99 42.04
CA LYS A 480 18.50 -17.68 43.18
C LYS A 480 17.36 -18.55 42.66
N ASN A 481 16.78 -18.29 41.63
CA ASN A 481 15.51 -19.02 41.33
C ASN A 481 15.57 -19.62 39.93
N VAL A 482 16.42 -19.19 39.10
CA VAL A 482 16.30 -19.51 37.65
C VAL A 482 17.42 -20.48 37.28
N VAL A 483 18.39 -20.45 37.99
CA VAL A 483 19.48 -21.43 37.80
C VAL A 483 20.40 -21.35 39.02
N SER A 484 20.99 -22.56 39.39
CA SER A 484 21.93 -22.58 40.53
C SER A 484 23.34 -22.20 40.05
N GLY A 485 23.64 -20.80 40.31
CA GLY A 485 24.96 -20.33 39.83
C GLY A 485 25.06 -18.81 39.92
N PHE A 486 26.24 -18.18 39.55
CA PHE A 486 26.45 -16.72 39.66
C PHE A 486 27.30 -16.25 38.48
N ALA A 487 27.15 -14.88 38.22
CA ALA A 487 28.03 -14.28 37.18
C ALA A 487 29.12 -13.42 37.83
N ALA A 488 30.40 -13.62 37.26
CA ALA A 488 31.50 -12.85 37.86
C ALA A 488 32.58 -12.55 36.82
N ARG A 489 33.28 -11.45 37.03
CA ARG A 489 34.41 -11.16 36.12
C ARG A 489 35.67 -11.92 36.58
N LEU A 490 36.13 -12.88 35.72
CA LEU A 490 37.25 -13.76 36.15
C LEU A 490 38.25 -13.92 35.00
N THR A 491 39.49 -14.34 35.34
CA THR A 491 40.45 -14.76 34.29
C THR A 491 40.26 -16.25 33.98
N ALA A 492 40.70 -16.63 32.80
CA ALA A 492 40.57 -18.05 32.39
C ALA A 492 41.24 -18.98 33.41
N GLU A 493 42.35 -18.51 34.04
CA GLU A 493 43.06 -19.35 35.03
C GLU A 493 42.24 -19.51 36.32
N GLU A 494 41.50 -18.52 36.67
CA GLU A 494 40.66 -18.58 37.88
C GLU A 494 39.46 -19.50 37.63
N VAL A 495 38.96 -19.54 36.42
CA VAL A 495 37.85 -20.46 36.11
C VAL A 495 38.36 -21.90 36.10
N ARG A 496 39.66 -22.10 35.59
CA ARG A 496 40.23 -23.47 35.62
C ARG A 496 40.43 -23.97 37.05
N ALA A 497 40.81 -23.05 37.88
CA ALA A 497 41.00 -23.46 39.29
C ALA A 497 39.64 -23.80 39.94
N MET A 498 38.58 -23.13 39.54
CA MET A 498 37.24 -23.35 40.11
C MET A 498 36.68 -24.71 39.67
N GLU A 499 37.16 -25.16 38.43
CA GLU A 499 36.66 -26.45 37.91
C GLU A 499 37.04 -27.61 38.84
N THR A 500 38.02 -27.36 39.70
CA THR A 500 38.47 -28.49 40.55
C THR A 500 37.72 -28.49 41.88
N LYS A 501 36.78 -27.52 42.12
CA LYS A 501 36.07 -27.45 43.41
C LYS A 501 34.79 -28.29 43.35
N LYS A 502 34.50 -28.97 44.54
CA LYS A 502 33.33 -29.87 44.64
C LYS A 502 32.02 -29.06 44.60
N GLY A 503 31.14 -29.35 43.50
CA GLY A 503 29.86 -28.62 43.38
C GLY A 503 29.85 -27.71 42.13
N PHE A 504 31.13 -27.66 41.40
CA PHE A 504 31.21 -26.86 40.16
C PHE A 504 30.66 -27.70 39.00
N ILE A 505 29.84 -27.12 38.22
CA ILE A 505 29.20 -27.89 37.12
C ILE A 505 29.78 -27.39 35.79
N SER A 506 29.70 -26.06 35.53
CA SER A 506 30.28 -25.55 34.26
C SER A 506 30.38 -24.02 34.34
N ALA A 507 31.37 -23.51 33.55
CA ALA A 507 31.52 -22.04 33.44
C ALA A 507 31.67 -21.65 31.96
N ARG A 508 30.89 -20.71 31.60
CA ARG A 508 31.05 -20.25 30.19
C ARG A 508 31.11 -18.73 30.15
N VAL A 509 31.78 -18.23 29.08
CA VAL A 509 31.90 -16.77 28.93
C VAL A 509 30.53 -16.21 28.48
N GLU A 510 30.09 -15.03 29.17
CA GLU A 510 28.79 -14.38 28.84
C GLU A 510 28.75 -13.96 27.36
N ASN A 511 27.67 -14.38 26.74
CA ASN A 511 27.45 -13.89 25.36
C ASN A 511 26.77 -12.51 25.37
N THR A 512 27.18 -11.60 24.54
CA THR A 512 26.48 -10.31 24.33
C THR A 512 25.27 -10.52 23.40
N LEU A 513 24.09 -10.37 24.00
CA LEU A 513 22.86 -10.51 23.19
C LEU A 513 22.48 -9.17 22.56
N HIS A 514 22.31 -9.08 21.25
CA HIS A 514 22.01 -7.89 20.42
C HIS A 514 20.50 -7.62 20.43
N LEU A 515 20.14 -6.25 20.63
CA LEU A 515 18.76 -5.72 20.60
C LEU A 515 18.18 -5.84 19.18
N HIS A 516 16.98 -6.50 18.96
CA HIS A 516 16.18 -6.73 17.74
C HIS A 516 15.59 -5.42 17.22
N THR A 517 16.33 -4.75 16.17
CA THR A 517 15.87 -3.58 15.41
C THR A 517 14.84 -4.01 14.34
N THR A 518 13.68 -3.95 14.48
CA THR A 518 12.54 -4.75 13.99
C THR A 518 12.90 -5.46 12.68
N HIS A 519 14.03 -6.24 12.47
CA HIS A 519 14.74 -7.47 12.09
C HIS A 519 15.36 -7.27 10.70
N THR A 520 14.67 -6.37 9.80
CA THR A 520 15.13 -6.39 8.39
C THR A 520 16.57 -5.86 8.28
N PRO A 521 17.02 -4.73 9.07
CA PRO A 521 18.44 -4.36 8.97
C PRO A 521 19.36 -5.50 9.43
N ASN A 522 18.94 -6.16 10.52
CA ASN A 522 19.77 -7.31 10.95
C ASN A 522 19.75 -8.43 9.91
N PHE A 523 18.57 -8.73 9.38
CA PHE A 523 18.46 -9.78 8.34
C PHE A 523 19.39 -9.45 7.17
N LEU A 524 19.60 -8.18 6.95
CA LEU A 524 20.47 -7.84 5.79
C LEU A 524 21.91 -7.60 6.26
N GLY A 525 22.13 -7.92 7.58
CA GLY A 525 23.53 -7.91 8.08
C GLY A 525 23.96 -6.51 8.53
N LEU A 526 23.04 -5.57 8.71
CA LEU A 526 23.42 -4.24 9.25
C LEU A 526 23.30 -4.22 10.78
N HIS A 527 24.50 -4.02 11.34
CA HIS A 527 24.54 -4.08 12.82
C HIS A 527 25.05 -2.75 13.38
N LYS A 528 24.46 -2.28 14.50
CA LYS A 528 24.74 -0.94 15.09
C LYS A 528 26.21 -0.83 15.49
N SER A 529 26.92 -1.84 15.98
CA SER A 529 28.25 -1.64 16.61
C SER A 529 29.36 -2.10 15.66
N SER A 530 28.99 -2.40 14.42
CA SER A 530 30.06 -2.87 13.51
C SER A 530 29.48 -3.10 12.11
N GLY A 531 30.34 -3.15 11.15
CA GLY A 531 29.88 -3.52 9.79
C GLY A 531 29.59 -2.26 8.96
N PHE A 532 28.86 -2.41 7.95
CA PHE A 532 28.61 -1.41 6.90
C PHE A 532 27.93 -0.16 7.49
N TRP A 533 27.08 -0.24 8.57
CA TRP A 533 26.51 0.99 9.16
C TRP A 533 27.61 1.94 9.65
N LYS A 534 28.60 1.38 10.29
CA LYS A 534 29.69 2.26 10.79
C LYS A 534 30.54 2.79 9.63
N ASP A 535 30.77 1.88 8.60
CA ASP A 535 31.63 2.31 7.48
C ASP A 535 30.94 3.40 6.65
N SER A 536 29.69 3.42 6.73
CA SER A 536 28.98 4.43 5.91
C SER A 536 28.47 5.58 6.77
N ASN A 537 28.81 5.55 8.00
CA ASN A 537 28.36 6.59 8.96
C ASN A 537 26.83 6.66 9.02
N PHE A 538 26.25 5.51 8.81
CA PHE A 538 24.80 5.37 8.99
C PHE A 538 24.06 6.26 7.99
N GLY A 539 24.77 6.75 6.90
CA GLY A 539 24.11 7.56 5.83
C GLY A 539 24.13 9.06 6.17
N LYS A 540 24.96 9.38 7.05
CA LYS A 540 25.00 10.79 7.53
C LYS A 540 25.29 11.73 6.35
N GLY A 541 24.41 12.85 6.21
CA GLY A 541 24.70 13.91 5.20
C GLY A 541 23.99 13.60 3.87
N VAL A 542 23.49 12.37 3.76
CA VAL A 542 22.79 12.04 2.49
C VAL A 542 21.29 12.36 2.64
N ILE A 543 20.69 12.84 1.53
CA ILE A 543 19.26 13.20 1.58
C ILE A 543 18.48 12.19 0.72
N ILE A 544 17.50 11.53 1.43
CA ILE A 544 16.63 10.62 0.66
C ILE A 544 15.28 11.32 0.41
N GLY A 545 14.95 11.51 -0.93
CA GLY A 545 13.63 12.06 -1.29
C GLY A 545 12.61 10.92 -1.47
N VAL A 546 11.50 11.04 -0.70
CA VAL A 546 10.46 10.00 -0.78
C VAL A 546 9.21 10.61 -1.44
N LEU A 547 8.91 10.10 -2.60
CA LEU A 547 7.65 10.54 -3.26
C LEU A 547 6.54 9.52 -2.96
N ASP A 548 5.52 10.00 -2.20
CA ASP A 548 4.51 9.04 -1.71
C ASP A 548 3.25 9.80 -1.30
N THR A 549 2.46 9.19 -0.34
CA THR A 549 1.14 9.73 0.05
C THR A 549 1.29 10.79 1.14
N GLY A 550 2.54 11.23 1.43
CA GLY A 550 2.76 12.24 2.49
C GLY A 550 3.46 11.62 3.70
N ILE A 551 3.39 12.38 4.82
CA ILE A 551 4.14 11.91 5.99
C ILE A 551 3.36 12.32 7.25
N THR A 552 3.38 11.42 8.34
CA THR A 552 2.84 11.82 9.66
C THR A 552 3.94 12.51 10.48
N PRO A 553 3.80 13.90 10.46
CA PRO A 553 4.85 14.63 11.18
C PRO A 553 4.79 14.38 12.69
N GLY A 554 5.99 14.21 13.36
CA GLY A 554 6.02 14.08 14.84
C GLY A 554 6.11 12.61 15.26
N HIS A 555 6.01 11.71 14.28
CA HIS A 555 6.24 10.30 14.63
C HIS A 555 7.67 10.08 15.18
N PRO A 556 7.86 9.24 16.18
CA PRO A 556 9.18 9.06 16.81
C PRO A 556 10.23 8.58 15.79
N SER A 557 9.78 7.95 14.76
CA SER A 557 10.77 7.48 13.75
C SER A 557 11.44 8.67 13.06
N PHE A 558 10.82 9.81 13.15
CA PHE A 558 11.40 10.95 12.42
C PHE A 558 11.92 12.01 13.40
N ASN A 559 12.29 11.57 14.58
CA ASN A 559 12.94 12.51 15.52
C ASN A 559 14.38 12.80 15.09
N ASP A 560 14.82 13.97 15.48
CA ASP A 560 16.14 14.38 14.90
C ASP A 560 17.25 14.19 15.92
N GLU A 561 16.95 13.30 16.91
CA GLU A 561 18.06 13.02 17.86
C GLU A 561 19.25 12.35 17.13
N GLY A 562 20.43 12.96 17.30
CA GLY A 562 21.67 12.37 16.74
C GLY A 562 21.86 12.75 15.26
N MET A 563 20.90 13.66 14.73
CA MET A 563 21.01 14.03 13.30
C MET A 563 21.87 15.29 13.15
N PRO A 564 22.71 15.30 12.17
CA PRO A 564 23.41 16.54 11.85
C PRO A 564 22.49 17.57 11.17
N PRO A 565 22.93 18.81 11.19
CA PRO A 565 22.12 19.79 10.44
C PRO A 565 22.05 19.44 8.94
N PRO A 566 20.87 19.93 8.34
CA PRO A 566 20.76 19.65 6.91
C PRO A 566 21.99 20.13 6.13
N PRO A 567 22.43 19.32 5.11
CA PRO A 567 23.61 19.71 4.32
C PRO A 567 23.42 21.07 3.61
N ALA A 568 24.57 21.78 3.34
CA ALA A 568 24.53 23.15 2.77
C ALA A 568 23.88 23.14 1.38
N LYS A 569 23.94 21.96 0.75
CA LYS A 569 23.39 21.89 -0.63
C LYS A 569 21.86 21.80 -0.60
N TRP A 570 21.27 21.64 0.59
CA TRP A 570 19.81 21.43 0.64
C TRP A 570 19.09 22.77 0.38
N ARG A 571 18.13 22.76 -0.55
CA ARG A 571 17.39 24.00 -0.92
C ARG A 571 15.89 23.78 -0.78
N GLY A 572 15.49 22.69 -0.15
CA GLY A 572 14.04 22.35 -0.08
C GLY A 572 13.32 23.18 0.98
N LYS A 573 11.95 23.04 0.93
CA LYS A 573 11.12 23.83 1.89
C LYS A 573 10.24 22.88 2.70
N CYS A 574 9.80 23.49 3.77
CA CYS A 574 8.89 22.70 4.63
C CYS A 574 7.49 23.32 4.60
N GLU A 575 6.57 22.54 3.93
CA GLU A 575 5.19 23.07 3.77
C GLU A 575 4.24 22.34 4.70
N LEU A 576 4.56 22.18 6.00
CA LEU A 576 3.64 21.54 6.97
C LEU A 576 2.87 22.63 7.72
N VAL A 577 1.51 22.47 7.71
CA VAL A 577 0.68 23.46 8.44
C VAL A 577 0.55 23.00 9.91
N GLY A 578 1.12 23.84 10.98
CA GLY A 578 0.92 23.49 12.41
C GLY A 578 2.07 22.63 12.94
N ALA A 579 3.10 22.17 12.10
CA ALA A 579 4.35 21.48 12.51
C ALA A 579 5.53 22.04 11.71
N THR A 580 6.79 21.88 12.33
CA THR A 580 7.99 22.36 11.59
C THR A 580 8.90 21.16 11.30
N CYS A 581 9.46 21.23 10.08
CA CYS A 581 10.51 20.23 9.79
C CYS A 581 11.65 20.31 10.80
N ASN A 582 12.34 19.23 10.90
CA ASN A 582 13.53 19.19 11.80
C ASN A 582 14.74 18.64 11.05
N ASN A 583 15.81 18.26 11.85
CA ASN A 583 17.05 17.84 11.16
C ASN A 583 16.92 16.44 10.55
N LYS A 584 15.96 15.68 10.94
CA LYS A 584 15.71 14.37 10.26
C LYS A 584 14.79 14.56 9.06
N LEU A 585 13.55 15.10 9.31
CA LEU A 585 12.62 15.47 8.23
C LEU A 585 12.84 16.94 7.81
N ILE A 586 13.66 17.10 6.75
CA ILE A 586 14.22 18.46 6.51
C ILE A 586 13.37 19.15 5.43
N GLY A 587 12.47 18.35 4.70
CA GLY A 587 11.62 19.01 3.68
C GLY A 587 10.34 18.20 3.46
N VAL A 588 9.20 18.99 3.35
CA VAL A 588 7.91 18.35 3.03
C VAL A 588 7.16 19.27 2.05
N ARG A 589 6.82 18.60 0.96
CA ARG A 589 6.09 19.40 -0.05
C ARG A 589 4.91 18.59 -0.58
N ASN A 590 3.88 19.35 -1.07
CA ASN A 590 2.63 18.70 -1.53
C ASN A 590 2.37 19.10 -3.00
N PHE A 591 2.30 18.13 -3.81
CA PHE A 591 2.08 18.43 -5.25
C PHE A 591 0.79 17.79 -5.73
N PHE A 592 0.07 17.33 -4.80
CA PHE A 592 -1.26 16.79 -5.15
C PHE A 592 -2.34 17.86 -4.96
N CYS A 593 -3.16 18.29 -6.09
CA CYS A 593 -4.17 19.36 -6.12
C CYS A 593 -5.34 19.02 -5.19
N SER A 594 -5.17 18.71 -3.83
CA SER A 594 -6.35 18.55 -2.95
C SER A 594 -6.77 19.89 -2.34
N LYS A 595 -8.13 20.27 -2.25
CA LYS A 595 -8.83 21.44 -1.66
C LYS A 595 -8.28 21.78 -0.27
N ASP A 596 -7.40 20.83 0.43
CA ASP A 596 -6.97 21.14 1.82
C ASP A 596 -5.48 21.50 1.85
N GLY A 597 -4.61 21.40 0.60
CA GLY A 597 -3.20 21.84 0.55
C GLY A 597 -2.32 21.10 1.57
N SER A 598 -2.79 19.90 2.35
CA SER A 598 -1.98 19.33 3.47
C SER A 598 -1.05 18.23 2.91
N ALA A 599 0.24 18.21 3.47
CA ALA A 599 1.26 17.19 3.10
C ALA A 599 1.24 16.03 4.10
N ILE A 600 0.04 15.88 4.89
CA ILE A 600 -0.05 14.85 5.94
C ILE A 600 -0.49 13.53 5.30
N ASP A 601 0.08 12.54 5.91
CA ASP A 601 -0.21 11.19 5.38
C ASP A 601 -1.45 10.61 6.08
N TYR A 602 -2.54 10.41 5.31
CA TYR A 602 -3.79 9.91 5.95
C TYR A 602 -3.99 8.43 5.62
N THR A 603 -3.14 7.90 4.75
CA THR A 603 -3.22 6.47 4.39
C THR A 603 -2.23 5.64 5.22
N GLY A 604 -1.03 6.19 5.50
CA GLY A 604 -0.01 5.45 6.29
C GLY A 604 1.12 4.94 5.38
N HIS A 605 0.87 4.83 3.99
CA HIS A 605 1.86 4.23 3.08
C HIS A 605 3.15 5.06 3.03
N GLY A 606 3.08 6.44 2.86
CA GLY A 606 4.29 7.31 2.81
C GLY A 606 5.08 7.25 4.12
N THR A 607 4.39 7.30 5.24
CA THR A 607 5.09 7.24 6.56
C THR A 607 5.80 5.89 6.72
N HIS A 608 5.15 4.87 6.27
CA HIS A 608 5.76 3.51 6.36
C HIS A 608 7.02 3.42 5.51
N THR A 609 6.91 3.84 4.21
CA THR A 609 8.07 3.70 3.30
C THR A 609 9.20 4.66 3.71
N ALA A 610 8.88 5.88 4.19
CA ALA A 610 9.93 6.83 4.62
C ALA A 610 10.70 6.30 5.83
N SER A 611 9.96 5.71 6.79
CA SER A 611 10.66 5.21 7.99
C SER A 611 11.47 3.95 7.67
N THR A 612 11.00 3.14 6.64
CA THR A 612 11.78 1.96 6.23
C THR A 612 13.12 2.40 5.63
N ALA A 613 13.08 3.50 4.89
CA ALA A 613 14.32 3.95 4.23
C ALA A 613 15.26 4.62 5.23
N ALA A 614 14.64 5.55 6.14
CA ALA A 614 15.63 6.33 6.93
C ALA A 614 15.07 6.62 8.33
N GLY A 615 14.13 5.80 8.80
CA GLY A 615 13.60 6.04 10.18
C GLY A 615 14.72 6.00 11.23
N ASN A 616 14.51 6.84 12.28
CA ASN A 616 15.49 6.82 13.39
C ASN A 616 15.18 5.65 14.34
N PHE A 617 16.13 5.41 15.26
CA PHE A 617 15.94 4.30 16.21
C PHE A 617 14.75 4.57 17.15
N VAL A 618 13.80 3.64 17.06
CA VAL A 618 12.64 3.73 17.97
C VAL A 618 12.53 2.42 18.76
N HIS A 619 12.64 2.60 20.10
CA HIS A 619 12.64 1.38 20.94
C HIS A 619 11.20 0.96 21.24
N GLY A 620 11.09 -0.41 21.40
CA GLY A 620 9.78 -0.96 21.83
C GLY A 620 8.75 -0.93 20.70
N ALA A 621 9.25 -0.80 19.45
CA ALA A 621 8.28 -0.81 18.33
C ALA A 621 7.66 -2.21 18.15
N ASN A 622 6.28 -2.14 18.07
CA ASN A 622 5.58 -3.42 17.87
C ASN A 622 4.13 -3.15 17.42
N ILE A 623 3.60 -4.17 16.88
CA ILE A 623 2.15 -4.08 16.62
C ILE A 623 1.46 -5.30 17.25
N PHE A 624 0.60 -5.02 18.23
CA PHE A 624 -0.12 -6.03 19.04
C PHE A 624 0.87 -6.96 19.75
N GLY A 625 2.02 -6.38 20.12
CA GLY A 625 3.01 -7.20 20.85
C GLY A 625 3.87 -8.05 19.91
N GLN A 626 3.50 -7.99 18.55
CA GLN A 626 4.29 -8.80 17.60
C GLN A 626 5.41 -7.97 16.98
N ALA A 627 6.41 -8.70 16.59
CA ALA A 627 7.63 -8.09 16.02
C ALA A 627 8.22 -7.03 16.97
N ASN A 628 8.16 -7.33 18.22
CA ASN A 628 8.66 -6.37 19.22
C ASN A 628 10.17 -6.19 19.11
N GLY A 629 10.57 -4.94 19.04
CA GLY A 629 12.02 -4.63 18.98
C GLY A 629 12.22 -3.15 18.65
N THR A 630 13.47 -2.89 18.19
CA THR A 630 13.81 -1.51 17.84
C THR A 630 13.60 -1.32 16.32
N ALA A 631 12.60 -0.40 16.02
CA ALA A 631 12.41 -0.08 14.59
C ALA A 631 13.46 0.92 14.11
N VAL A 632 14.02 0.62 12.90
CA VAL A 632 15.05 1.55 12.36
C VAL A 632 15.11 1.35 10.84
N GLY A 633 15.21 2.53 10.16
CA GLY A 633 15.41 2.44 8.70
C GLY A 633 16.81 1.93 8.33
N MET A 634 17.02 1.64 7.00
CA MET A 634 18.32 1.11 6.53
C MET A 634 19.43 2.15 6.73
N ALA A 635 19.05 3.51 6.59
CA ALA A 635 20.03 4.60 6.77
C ALA A 635 19.53 5.59 7.82
N PRO A 636 19.69 5.29 9.04
CA PRO A 636 19.01 6.00 10.14
C PRO A 636 19.51 7.44 10.29
N LEU A 637 20.78 7.75 9.81
CA LEU A 637 21.23 9.15 10.02
C LEU A 637 21.18 9.91 8.69
N ALA A 638 20.46 9.34 7.66
CA ALA A 638 20.18 10.13 6.44
C ALA A 638 18.99 11.08 6.66
N HIS A 639 19.09 12.29 5.92
CA HIS A 639 17.95 13.22 6.01
C HIS A 639 16.81 12.76 5.11
N LEU A 640 15.54 13.21 5.50
CA LEU A 640 14.38 12.83 4.69
C LEU A 640 13.72 14.09 4.11
N ALA A 641 13.46 14.01 2.84
CA ALA A 641 12.57 14.99 2.20
C ALA A 641 11.39 14.26 1.54
N VAL A 642 10.17 14.72 1.92
CA VAL A 642 9.00 13.94 1.49
C VAL A 642 8.18 14.81 0.52
N TYR A 643 7.87 14.15 -0.60
CA TYR A 643 7.07 14.83 -1.64
C TYR A 643 5.77 14.07 -1.84
N LYS A 644 4.69 14.72 -1.41
CA LYS A 644 3.40 14.03 -1.53
C LYS A 644 2.86 14.18 -2.97
N VAL A 645 2.72 13.07 -3.60
CA VAL A 645 2.32 13.13 -5.03
C VAL A 645 1.17 12.16 -5.25
N CYS A 646 0.77 11.51 -4.08
CA CYS A 646 -0.34 10.54 -4.20
C CYS A 646 -1.45 10.91 -3.22
N ASN A 647 -2.76 10.48 -3.58
CA ASN A 647 -3.87 10.76 -2.65
C ASN A 647 -4.07 9.58 -1.68
N PRO A 648 -5.04 9.70 -0.64
CA PRO A 648 -5.27 8.71 0.41
C PRO A 648 -5.73 7.36 -0.16
N ASN A 649 -6.19 7.32 -1.47
CA ASN A 649 -6.50 5.99 -2.08
C ASN A 649 -5.31 5.47 -2.90
N VAL A 650 -4.08 6.17 -2.78
CA VAL A 650 -2.77 5.77 -3.36
C VAL A 650 -2.83 5.95 -4.88
N TYR A 651 -3.70 6.80 -5.37
CA TYR A 651 -3.64 7.27 -6.77
C TYR A 651 -2.61 8.40 -6.94
N CYS A 652 -1.71 8.17 -7.93
CA CYS A 652 -0.61 9.16 -8.07
C CYS A 652 -0.64 9.74 -9.50
N PRO A 653 -1.22 10.91 -9.66
CA PRO A 653 -1.23 11.48 -11.02
C PRO A 653 0.19 11.74 -11.54
N GLU A 654 0.42 11.31 -12.80
CA GLU A 654 1.75 11.43 -13.43
C GLU A 654 2.27 12.87 -13.34
N SER A 655 1.41 13.89 -13.55
CA SER A 655 1.87 15.31 -13.47
C SER A 655 2.41 15.65 -12.08
N ALA A 656 1.78 15.20 -11.10
CA ALA A 656 2.27 15.49 -9.72
C ALA A 656 3.60 14.77 -9.46
N VAL A 657 3.72 13.57 -9.95
CA VAL A 657 4.98 12.80 -9.73
C VAL A 657 6.13 13.51 -10.44
N ILE A 658 5.89 13.91 -11.67
CA ILE A 658 6.95 14.62 -12.40
C ILE A 658 7.30 15.92 -11.66
N ALA A 659 6.32 16.65 -11.20
CA ALA A 659 6.60 17.88 -10.41
C ALA A 659 7.38 17.55 -9.13
N GLY A 660 6.97 16.52 -8.51
CA GLY A 660 7.70 16.12 -7.28
C GLY A 660 9.17 15.78 -7.57
N ILE A 661 9.40 14.97 -8.64
CA ILE A 661 10.81 14.61 -8.95
C ILE A 661 11.57 15.88 -9.35
N ASP A 662 10.92 16.68 -10.10
CA ASP A 662 11.55 17.97 -10.46
C ASP A 662 11.95 18.76 -9.20
N ALA A 663 11.06 18.88 -8.34
CA ALA A 663 11.37 19.62 -7.08
C ALA A 663 12.50 18.92 -6.31
N ALA A 664 12.44 17.61 -6.28
CA ALA A 664 13.48 16.86 -5.55
C ALA A 664 14.87 17.14 -6.15
N ILE A 665 14.94 17.19 -7.48
CA ILE A 665 16.23 17.49 -8.14
C ILE A 665 16.71 18.88 -7.75
N GLU A 666 15.77 19.82 -7.76
CA GLU A 666 16.16 21.20 -7.41
C GLU A 666 16.55 21.31 -5.93
N ASP A 667 15.97 20.49 -5.17
CA ASP A 667 16.20 20.62 -3.70
C ASP A 667 17.52 19.93 -3.31
N GLY A 668 18.11 19.23 -4.26
CA GLY A 668 19.46 18.69 -3.99
C GLY A 668 19.38 17.30 -3.34
N VAL A 669 18.34 16.46 -3.71
CA VAL A 669 18.20 15.10 -3.14
C VAL A 669 19.28 14.20 -3.76
N ASP A 670 19.79 13.17 -2.93
CA ASP A 670 20.88 12.26 -3.41
C ASP A 670 20.27 10.95 -3.92
N VAL A 671 19.13 10.47 -3.21
CA VAL A 671 18.48 9.21 -3.57
C VAL A 671 16.96 9.44 -3.62
N LEU A 672 16.38 8.95 -4.73
CA LEU A 672 14.92 9.03 -4.80
C LEU A 672 14.31 7.64 -4.56
N SER A 673 13.31 7.62 -3.72
CA SER A 673 12.57 6.38 -3.43
C SER A 673 11.13 6.52 -3.93
N LEU A 674 10.78 5.62 -4.92
CA LEU A 674 9.44 5.72 -5.54
C LEU A 674 8.73 4.37 -5.43
N SER A 675 7.73 4.31 -4.53
CA SER A 675 7.09 3.00 -4.24
C SER A 675 5.72 2.94 -4.91
N PHE A 676 5.68 3.32 -6.15
CA PHE A 676 4.45 3.17 -6.94
C PHE A 676 4.82 2.85 -8.39
N GLY A 677 3.92 2.37 -9.15
CA GLY A 677 4.15 1.98 -10.57
C GLY A 677 3.08 2.57 -11.47
N LEU A 678 3.51 3.15 -12.62
CA LEU A 678 2.55 3.62 -13.64
C LEU A 678 2.44 2.59 -14.76
N GLY A 679 1.25 2.51 -15.30
CA GLY A 679 0.89 1.67 -16.46
C GLY A 679 2.00 1.66 -17.53
N LEU A 680 2.27 0.48 -18.25
CA LEU A 680 3.34 0.19 -19.23
C LEU A 680 3.21 1.13 -20.44
N SER A 681 4.19 2.13 -20.69
CA SER A 681 4.31 2.95 -21.91
C SER A 681 5.78 3.03 -22.34
N GLN A 682 5.94 3.29 -23.67
CA GLN A 682 7.33 3.47 -24.13
C GLN A 682 8.04 4.56 -23.32
N PHE A 683 9.49 4.45 -23.28
CA PHE A 683 10.24 5.37 -22.37
C PHE A 683 10.02 6.83 -22.77
N TYR A 684 9.87 7.14 -24.10
CA TYR A 684 9.74 8.55 -24.53
C TYR A 684 8.34 9.09 -24.21
N ASP A 685 7.34 8.21 -23.92
CA ASP A 685 5.97 8.65 -23.57
C ASP A 685 5.69 8.47 -22.08
N ASN A 686 6.73 7.96 -21.45
CA ASN A 686 6.58 7.72 -19.99
C ASN A 686 7.20 8.87 -19.20
N GLY A 687 6.32 9.71 -18.54
CA GLY A 687 6.79 10.91 -17.80
C GLY A 687 7.74 10.54 -16.65
N ILE A 688 7.56 9.43 -16.03
CA ILE A 688 8.44 9.05 -14.90
C ILE A 688 9.82 8.63 -15.44
N ALA A 689 9.81 7.80 -16.58
CA ALA A 689 11.12 7.43 -17.16
C ALA A 689 11.92 8.68 -17.55
N LYS A 690 11.24 9.69 -18.08
CA LYS A 690 11.95 10.94 -18.45
C LYS A 690 12.42 11.70 -17.21
N ALA A 691 11.47 11.82 -16.30
CA ALA A 691 11.83 12.58 -15.07
C ALA A 691 12.98 11.90 -14.31
N THR A 692 12.94 10.60 -14.28
CA THR A 692 14.02 9.92 -13.51
C THR A 692 15.32 9.95 -14.32
N PHE A 693 15.18 9.96 -15.71
CA PHE A 693 16.44 10.17 -16.48
C PHE A 693 17.05 11.54 -16.15
N ALA A 694 16.18 12.53 -16.02
CA ALA A 694 16.68 13.86 -15.62
C ALA A 694 17.35 13.80 -14.24
N ALA A 695 16.82 13.05 -13.35
CA ALA A 695 17.41 12.94 -12.00
C ALA A 695 18.80 12.29 -12.07
N ILE A 696 18.95 11.27 -12.88
CA ILE A 696 20.26 10.57 -12.85
C ILE A 696 21.30 11.44 -13.56
N ARG A 697 20.89 12.36 -14.43
CA ARG A 697 21.87 13.27 -15.05
C ARG A 697 22.48 14.20 -14.00
N ARG A 698 21.70 14.29 -12.95
CA ARG A 698 22.25 15.16 -11.88
C ARG A 698 22.88 14.31 -10.78
N GLY A 699 23.13 13.06 -11.10
CA GLY A 699 23.86 12.19 -10.15
C GLY A 699 22.94 11.62 -9.06
N ILE A 700 21.60 11.72 -9.26
CA ILE A 700 20.67 11.22 -8.21
C ILE A 700 20.35 9.75 -8.51
N PHE A 701 20.50 8.92 -7.46
CA PHE A 701 20.14 7.49 -7.58
C PHE A 701 18.62 7.30 -7.45
N VAL A 702 18.05 6.42 -8.35
CA VAL A 702 16.58 6.26 -8.32
C VAL A 702 16.27 4.77 -8.07
N SER A 703 15.51 4.53 -7.00
CA SER A 703 14.96 3.19 -6.70
C SER A 703 13.44 3.21 -6.89
N ILE A 704 13.02 2.14 -7.57
CA ILE A 704 11.57 2.19 -7.84
C ILE A 704 11.02 0.76 -7.77
N ALA A 705 9.75 0.61 -7.28
CA ALA A 705 9.16 -0.73 -7.03
C ALA A 705 8.79 -1.39 -8.38
N ALA A 706 8.89 -2.74 -8.42
CA ALA A 706 8.68 -3.51 -9.67
C ALA A 706 7.18 -3.70 -9.93
N GLY A 707 6.31 -3.46 -8.92
CA GLY A 707 4.87 -3.70 -9.08
C GLY A 707 4.44 -4.98 -8.35
N ASN A 708 3.06 -5.09 -8.08
CA ASN A 708 2.63 -6.22 -7.23
C ASN A 708 1.65 -7.12 -8.00
N SER A 709 1.89 -7.20 -9.43
CA SER A 709 0.90 -7.96 -10.23
C SER A 709 1.46 -9.31 -10.64
N GLY A 710 2.53 -9.83 -9.93
CA GLY A 710 3.03 -11.19 -10.20
C GLY A 710 1.98 -12.27 -9.86
N PRO A 711 2.39 -13.49 -10.07
CA PRO A 711 3.68 -14.17 -10.24
C PRO A 711 3.96 -14.50 -11.72
N ASN A 712 2.92 -14.08 -12.62
CA ASN A 712 3.20 -14.43 -14.03
C ASN A 712 4.22 -13.47 -14.65
N HIS A 713 4.99 -14.04 -15.74
CA HIS A 713 5.97 -13.19 -16.46
C HIS A 713 5.27 -11.98 -17.10
N TYR A 714 6.05 -10.83 -17.34
CA TYR A 714 5.64 -9.60 -18.04
C TYR A 714 4.66 -8.78 -17.20
N THR A 715 4.77 -8.90 -15.91
CA THR A 715 3.79 -8.18 -15.08
C THR A 715 4.45 -6.94 -14.45
N LEU A 716 5.85 -6.83 -14.54
CA LEU A 716 6.45 -5.65 -13.87
C LEU A 716 6.16 -4.38 -14.69
N VAL A 717 6.15 -3.14 -14.05
CA VAL A 717 5.59 -1.93 -14.72
C VAL A 717 6.66 -0.83 -14.73
N ASN A 718 7.85 -1.03 -14.09
CA ASN A 718 8.96 -0.05 -14.14
C ASN A 718 10.22 -0.73 -14.70
N ASP A 719 10.48 -0.35 -16.08
CA ASP A 719 11.51 -1.24 -16.68
C ASP A 719 12.60 -0.39 -17.35
N ALA A 720 12.62 1.04 -17.04
CA ALA A 720 13.71 1.84 -17.61
C ALA A 720 15.08 1.44 -17.02
N PRO A 721 16.12 1.35 -17.86
CA PRO A 721 17.41 0.77 -17.44
C PRO A 721 18.16 1.70 -16.46
N TRP A 722 17.79 2.99 -16.43
CA TRP A 722 18.59 3.89 -15.55
C TRP A 722 17.98 3.94 -14.14
N MET A 723 16.93 3.11 -13.88
CA MET A 723 16.36 3.00 -12.53
C MET A 723 16.72 1.63 -11.92
N LEU A 724 16.84 1.66 -10.59
CA LEU A 724 16.93 0.33 -9.94
C LEU A 724 15.52 -0.19 -9.66
N THR A 725 15.03 -1.20 -10.42
CA THR A 725 13.71 -1.81 -10.23
C THR A 725 13.77 -2.96 -9.22
N VAL A 726 12.87 -2.86 -8.17
CA VAL A 726 13.12 -3.72 -6.99
C VAL A 726 11.93 -4.67 -6.84
N GLY A 727 12.19 -5.99 -6.91
CA GLY A 727 11.19 -7.01 -6.55
C GLY A 727 11.15 -7.26 -5.04
N ALA A 728 10.15 -8.12 -4.62
CA ALA A 728 9.96 -8.26 -3.15
C ALA A 728 10.23 -9.72 -2.75
N SER A 729 10.87 -9.85 -1.56
CA SER A 729 11.15 -11.20 -1.02
C SER A 729 10.77 -11.24 0.47
N THR A 730 10.71 -12.45 0.99
CA THR A 730 10.41 -12.64 2.42
C THR A 730 11.64 -12.34 3.28
N ILE A 731 11.41 -12.30 4.61
CA ILE A 731 12.50 -12.34 5.60
C ILE A 731 12.32 -13.57 6.50
N ASP A 732 13.34 -13.75 7.41
CA ASP A 732 13.29 -15.02 8.20
C ASP A 732 12.46 -14.83 9.47
N ARG A 733 11.63 -13.80 9.46
CA ARG A 733 10.72 -13.60 10.61
C ARG A 733 9.30 -13.96 10.18
N GLY A 734 8.66 -14.71 11.02
CA GLY A 734 7.21 -14.98 10.82
C GLY A 734 6.43 -14.70 12.12
N ILE A 735 5.15 -14.22 11.92
CA ILE A 735 4.21 -14.16 13.07
C ILE A 735 3.32 -15.42 13.03
N THR A 736 3.85 -16.37 13.86
CA THR A 736 3.46 -17.76 13.56
C THR A 736 2.35 -18.22 14.52
N ILE A 737 1.30 -18.80 13.84
CA ILE A 737 0.28 -19.58 14.55
C ILE A 737 0.24 -21.00 13.96
N SER A 738 0.25 -22.03 14.88
CA SER A 738 0.23 -23.41 14.36
C SER A 738 -1.20 -23.95 14.39
N VAL A 739 -1.48 -24.60 13.22
CA VAL A 739 -2.76 -25.32 13.20
C VAL A 739 -2.53 -26.79 13.58
N ARG A 740 -3.12 -27.18 14.77
CA ARG A 740 -2.99 -28.58 15.23
C ARG A 740 -4.29 -29.33 14.94
N LEU A 741 -4.12 -30.36 14.05
CA LEU A 741 -5.34 -31.08 13.64
C LEU A 741 -5.63 -32.24 14.59
N GLY A 742 -6.87 -32.89 14.56
CA GLY A 742 -7.29 -34.00 15.45
C GLY A 742 -6.40 -35.25 15.29
N ASN A 743 -5.71 -35.33 14.12
CA ASN A 743 -4.82 -36.50 13.92
C ASN A 743 -3.39 -36.20 14.42
N GLN A 744 -3.20 -35.11 15.05
CA GLN A 744 -1.98 -34.71 15.79
C GLN A 744 -0.97 -34.08 14.83
N GLU A 745 -1.35 -33.98 13.53
CA GLU A 745 -0.44 -33.22 12.65
C GLU A 745 -0.54 -31.71 12.91
N THR A 746 0.62 -31.08 12.76
CA THR A 746 0.64 -29.63 13.03
C THR A 746 1.29 -28.90 11.86
N TYR A 747 0.56 -27.78 11.52
CA TYR A 747 1.11 -26.97 10.41
C TYR A 747 1.20 -25.50 10.83
N ASP A 748 2.32 -24.88 10.32
CA ASP A 748 2.50 -23.46 10.71
C ASP A 748 1.85 -22.55 9.66
N GLY A 749 1.12 -21.57 10.18
CA GLY A 749 0.65 -20.42 9.37
C GLY A 749 1.05 -19.08 10.00
N GLU A 750 0.42 -17.99 9.41
CA GLU A 750 0.82 -16.69 9.97
C GLU A 750 -0.41 -15.81 10.20
N ALA A 751 -0.33 -15.09 11.27
CA ALA A 751 -1.40 -14.12 11.57
C ALA A 751 -0.85 -13.04 12.51
N LEU A 752 -1.40 -11.83 12.22
CA LEU A 752 -0.87 -10.65 12.96
C LEU A 752 -1.44 -10.65 14.39
N TRP A 753 -2.70 -10.89 14.53
CA TRP A 753 -3.31 -10.82 15.88
C TRP A 753 -3.30 -12.21 16.53
N GLN A 754 -2.66 -12.24 17.73
CA GLN A 754 -2.66 -13.55 18.42
C GLN A 754 -3.50 -13.46 19.70
N TRP A 755 -4.63 -14.14 19.83
CA TRP A 755 -5.67 -14.03 20.88
C TRP A 755 -5.23 -14.84 22.12
N THR A 756 -5.24 -14.22 23.35
CA THR A 756 -4.81 -14.89 24.61
C THR A 756 -5.97 -15.62 25.26
N ASP A 757 -7.31 -15.49 24.66
CA ASP A 757 -8.52 -16.06 25.34
C ASP A 757 -9.04 -17.26 24.54
N ILE A 758 -8.27 -17.76 23.40
CA ILE A 758 -8.83 -18.97 22.76
C ILE A 758 -8.16 -20.20 23.39
N PRO A 759 -8.89 -20.86 24.26
CA PRO A 759 -8.28 -22.05 24.86
C PRO A 759 -7.68 -22.98 23.81
N SER A 760 -6.33 -23.18 23.69
CA SER A 760 -5.70 -24.28 22.92
C SER A 760 -6.63 -25.48 22.78
N LYS A 761 -8.00 -25.18 22.90
CA LYS A 761 -8.92 -26.33 22.91
C LYS A 761 -9.32 -26.67 21.47
N ARG A 762 -9.32 -27.94 21.17
CA ARG A 762 -9.70 -28.42 19.82
C ARG A 762 -11.18 -28.18 19.56
N LEU A 763 -11.38 -27.43 18.43
CA LEU A 763 -12.78 -27.18 18.03
C LEU A 763 -13.09 -27.91 16.72
N PRO A 764 -14.36 -28.20 16.60
CA PRO A 764 -14.74 -28.84 15.33
C PRO A 764 -14.36 -27.98 14.12
N LEU A 765 -13.83 -28.69 13.07
CA LEU A 765 -13.32 -28.02 11.86
C LEU A 765 -14.24 -28.38 10.68
N VAL A 766 -14.59 -27.19 9.96
CA VAL A 766 -15.53 -27.47 8.86
C VAL A 766 -15.03 -26.71 7.63
N TYR A 767 -15.32 -27.36 6.52
CA TYR A 767 -15.00 -26.73 5.22
C TYR A 767 -16.28 -26.68 4.36
N PRO A 768 -16.91 -25.47 4.25
CA PRO A 768 -18.21 -25.28 3.59
C PRO A 768 -18.14 -25.61 2.09
N ASP A 769 -17.44 -26.92 1.74
CA ASP A 769 -17.34 -27.44 0.37
C ASP A 769 -17.24 -28.96 0.42
N ALA A 770 -18.37 -29.73 0.64
CA ALA A 770 -18.14 -31.16 0.34
C ALA A 770 -19.24 -31.67 -0.59
N ARG A 771 -19.90 -30.79 -1.64
CA ARG A 771 -20.69 -31.64 -2.57
C ARG A 771 -21.23 -30.80 -3.72
N ASN A 772 -20.40 -29.73 -4.44
CA ASN A 772 -20.95 -29.26 -5.74
C ASN A 772 -19.91 -28.37 -6.44
N HIS A 773 -19.08 -28.89 -7.33
CA HIS A 773 -18.20 -28.59 -8.48
C HIS A 773 -18.78 -27.44 -9.33
N SER A 774 -19.06 -26.13 -8.80
CA SER A 774 -18.95 -25.05 -9.80
C SER A 774 -18.81 -23.69 -9.08
N THR A 775 -17.52 -23.05 -8.78
CA THR A 775 -16.81 -21.77 -9.00
C THR A 775 -16.72 -20.99 -7.69
N THR A 776 -15.54 -21.04 -6.84
CA THR A 776 -14.62 -20.20 -6.04
C THR A 776 -15.32 -19.73 -4.76
N THR A 777 -15.40 -20.53 -3.70
CA THR A 777 -16.13 -20.34 -2.42
C THR A 777 -15.26 -19.59 -1.41
N PHE A 778 -15.36 -18.29 -1.23
CA PHE A 778 -14.69 -17.31 -0.35
C PHE A 778 -15.43 -17.24 1.00
N CYS A 779 -16.10 -18.47 1.44
CA CYS A 779 -16.84 -18.30 2.71
C CYS A 779 -17.74 -17.07 2.67
N SER A 780 -18.53 -16.95 1.54
CA SER A 780 -19.53 -15.87 1.44
C SER A 780 -20.74 -16.16 2.34
N PRO A 781 -21.37 -15.18 2.72
CA PRO A 781 -22.53 -15.40 3.62
C PRO A 781 -23.46 -16.49 3.07
N GLU A 782 -23.60 -16.59 1.75
CA GLU A 782 -24.52 -17.61 1.18
C GLU A 782 -23.95 -19.03 1.39
N THR A 783 -22.70 -19.19 1.21
CA THR A 783 -22.08 -20.52 1.37
C THR A 783 -22.01 -20.93 2.85
N LEU A 784 -21.89 -19.99 3.74
CA LEU A 784 -21.76 -20.31 5.18
C LEU A 784 -23.12 -20.72 5.75
N LYS A 785 -24.24 -20.42 4.99
CA LYS A 785 -25.57 -20.85 5.46
C LYS A 785 -25.81 -22.33 5.16
N SER A 786 -25.04 -22.80 4.24
CA SER A 786 -25.27 -24.19 3.80
C SER A 786 -24.57 -25.20 4.71
N VAL A 787 -23.73 -24.71 5.66
CA VAL A 787 -23.02 -25.63 6.58
C VAL A 787 -23.07 -25.03 7.99
N ASP A 788 -23.33 -25.89 9.05
CA ASP A 788 -23.33 -25.40 10.45
C ASP A 788 -21.91 -25.00 10.88
N VAL A 789 -21.73 -23.64 11.09
CA VAL A 789 -20.35 -23.15 11.36
C VAL A 789 -20.31 -22.56 12.77
N LYS A 790 -21.41 -22.57 13.51
CA LYS A 790 -21.47 -21.95 14.84
C LYS A 790 -20.54 -22.67 15.83
N GLY A 791 -19.52 -21.86 16.42
CA GLY A 791 -18.60 -22.38 17.47
C GLY A 791 -17.50 -23.24 16.84
N LYS A 792 -17.35 -23.22 15.46
CA LYS A 792 -16.35 -24.12 14.83
C LYS A 792 -15.26 -23.29 14.15
N VAL A 793 -14.10 -24.05 13.86
CA VAL A 793 -13.06 -23.46 13.00
C VAL A 793 -13.43 -23.69 11.53
N VAL A 794 -13.41 -22.50 10.78
CA VAL A 794 -13.90 -22.63 9.39
C VAL A 794 -12.71 -22.45 8.43
N LEU A 795 -12.58 -23.43 7.52
CA LEU A 795 -11.54 -23.35 6.47
C LEU A 795 -12.09 -22.58 5.26
N CYS A 796 -11.36 -21.42 4.91
CA CYS A 796 -11.89 -20.57 3.83
C CYS A 796 -10.77 -20.27 2.83
N GLN A 797 -11.22 -19.99 1.56
CA GLN A 797 -10.22 -19.61 0.53
C GLN A 797 -9.85 -18.13 0.65
N ARG A 798 -8.64 -17.86 -0.03
CA ARG A 798 -8.16 -16.47 -0.05
C ARG A 798 -9.25 -15.53 -0.60
N GLY A 799 -9.54 -14.33 0.20
CA GLY A 799 -10.56 -13.36 -0.25
C GLY A 799 -11.79 -13.40 0.66
N ALA A 800 -11.70 -14.39 1.68
CA ALA A 800 -12.85 -14.52 2.61
C ALA A 800 -12.77 -13.46 3.72
N SER A 801 -13.99 -12.99 4.04
CA SER A 801 -14.07 -11.93 5.07
C SER A 801 -14.25 -12.55 6.46
N GLY A 802 -13.27 -12.30 7.36
CA GLY A 802 -13.41 -12.78 8.76
C GLY A 802 -14.74 -12.33 9.39
N ASP A 803 -15.24 -11.16 9.02
CA ASP A 803 -16.52 -10.64 9.59
C ASP A 803 -17.70 -11.55 9.20
N ASP A 804 -17.61 -12.02 7.97
CA ASP A 804 -18.70 -12.91 7.54
C ASP A 804 -18.71 -14.22 8.36
N VAL A 805 -17.56 -14.77 8.57
CA VAL A 805 -17.49 -16.03 9.36
C VAL A 805 -17.88 -15.75 10.82
N LEU A 806 -17.36 -14.64 11.31
CA LEU A 806 -17.76 -14.28 12.69
C LEU A 806 -19.27 -14.10 12.80
N ASN A 807 -19.94 -13.41 11.83
CA ASN A 807 -21.40 -13.17 11.87
C ASN A 807 -22.17 -14.49 11.73
N ALA A 808 -21.57 -15.46 11.10
CA ALA A 808 -22.26 -16.76 10.96
C ALA A 808 -22.04 -17.65 12.19
N GLY A 809 -21.35 -17.09 13.21
CA GLY A 809 -21.24 -17.78 14.51
C GLY A 809 -19.94 -18.61 14.57
N GLY A 810 -19.02 -18.52 13.49
CA GLY A 810 -17.72 -19.26 13.52
C GLY A 810 -16.81 -18.78 14.66
N ALA A 811 -16.05 -19.75 15.17
CA ALA A 811 -15.17 -19.42 16.32
C ALA A 811 -13.79 -18.97 15.84
N ALA A 812 -13.26 -19.50 14.68
CA ALA A 812 -11.95 -19.13 14.10
C ALA A 812 -11.95 -19.47 12.60
N MET A 813 -10.85 -18.87 12.04
CA MET A 813 -10.81 -19.07 10.58
C MET A 813 -9.39 -19.43 10.15
N ILE A 814 -9.33 -20.60 9.31
CA ILE A 814 -8.07 -20.89 8.60
C ILE A 814 -8.21 -20.45 7.14
N LEU A 815 -7.39 -19.48 6.79
CA LEU A 815 -7.48 -18.95 5.42
C LEU A 815 -6.44 -19.62 4.52
N MET A 816 -6.99 -20.18 3.37
CA MET A 816 -6.10 -20.98 2.50
C MET A 816 -5.61 -20.10 1.33
N ASN A 817 -4.33 -20.35 1.05
CA ASN A 817 -3.84 -19.68 -0.16
C ASN A 817 -4.21 -20.49 -1.42
N ASP A 818 -4.47 -19.69 -2.48
CA ASP A 818 -4.69 -20.45 -3.74
C ASP A 818 -3.34 -20.86 -4.37
N GLU A 819 -3.49 -21.66 -5.40
CA GLU A 819 -2.28 -22.23 -6.03
C GLU A 819 -1.35 -21.12 -6.53
N LEU A 820 -1.96 -20.06 -7.01
CA LEU A 820 -1.14 -18.97 -7.59
C LEU A 820 -0.29 -18.29 -6.51
N PHE A 821 -0.75 -18.18 -5.30
CA PHE A 821 -0.05 -17.42 -4.25
C PHE A 821 0.75 -18.39 -3.37
N GLY A 822 0.69 -19.69 -3.69
CA GLY A 822 1.56 -20.74 -3.12
C GLY A 822 1.89 -20.48 -1.64
N ASP A 823 3.31 -20.18 -1.29
CA ASP A 823 3.79 -20.10 0.12
C ASP A 823 3.79 -18.64 0.60
N SER A 824 3.30 -17.74 -0.25
CA SER A 824 3.30 -16.33 0.19
C SER A 824 2.12 -16.07 1.16
N THR A 825 2.47 -15.91 2.48
CA THR A 825 1.39 -15.68 3.47
C THR A 825 1.33 -14.20 3.84
N LEU A 826 0.38 -13.52 3.22
CA LEU A 826 0.20 -12.07 3.49
C LEU A 826 -0.74 -11.87 4.68
N ILE A 827 -0.11 -11.24 5.61
CA ILE A 827 -0.93 -11.12 6.85
C ILE A 827 -1.87 -9.91 6.69
N GLN A 828 -3.19 -10.28 6.98
CA GLN A 828 -4.19 -9.19 6.97
C GLN A 828 -4.87 -9.08 8.32
N ARG A 829 -5.44 -7.90 8.41
CA ARG A 829 -6.19 -7.72 9.67
C ARG A 829 -7.58 -8.37 9.57
N ASN A 830 -7.75 -9.10 10.69
CA ASN A 830 -9.09 -9.74 10.65
C ASN A 830 -9.78 -9.58 12.00
N SER A 831 -11.13 -9.40 11.96
CA SER A 831 -11.95 -9.15 13.17
C SER A 831 -12.16 -10.44 13.96
N LEU A 832 -11.74 -11.64 13.43
CA LEU A 832 -11.87 -12.96 14.11
C LEU A 832 -10.51 -13.67 14.10
N PRO A 833 -10.30 -14.53 15.23
CA PRO A 833 -9.04 -15.28 15.17
C PRO A 833 -8.86 -16.03 13.86
N ASN A 834 -7.61 -15.78 13.31
CA ASN A 834 -7.41 -16.41 12.01
C ASN A 834 -5.93 -16.75 11.80
N VAL A 835 -5.79 -17.71 10.85
CA VAL A 835 -4.41 -18.05 10.46
C VAL A 835 -4.40 -18.36 8.96
N ARG A 836 -3.45 -17.67 8.43
CA ARG A 836 -3.28 -17.98 6.98
C ARG A 836 -2.21 -19.06 6.78
N VAL A 837 -2.58 -19.98 5.80
CA VAL A 837 -1.62 -21.09 5.62
C VAL A 837 -1.31 -21.20 4.12
N SER A 838 -0.15 -21.86 3.82
CA SER A 838 0.27 -22.03 2.41
C SER A 838 -0.66 -22.98 1.65
N HIS A 839 -0.54 -22.92 0.34
CA HIS A 839 -1.39 -23.80 -0.49
C HIS A 839 -1.12 -25.27 -0.17
N ALA A 840 0.17 -25.64 0.02
CA ALA A 840 0.49 -27.04 0.36
C ALA A 840 -0.16 -27.45 1.69
N VAL A 841 -0.13 -26.58 2.59
CA VAL A 841 -0.71 -26.91 3.91
C VAL A 841 -2.25 -26.98 3.76
N SER A 842 -2.74 -26.10 2.88
CA SER A 842 -4.21 -26.12 2.68
C SER A 842 -4.65 -27.49 2.14
N GLU A 843 -3.85 -28.06 1.26
CA GLU A 843 -4.23 -29.36 0.68
C GLU A 843 -4.16 -30.48 1.74
N SER A 844 -3.20 -30.33 2.60
CA SER A 844 -3.11 -31.34 3.68
C SER A 844 -4.30 -31.24 4.64
N ILE A 845 -4.72 -30.00 4.93
CA ILE A 845 -5.86 -29.84 5.86
C ILE A 845 -7.14 -30.35 5.19
N LYS A 846 -7.30 -30.09 3.85
CA LYS A 846 -8.50 -30.61 3.13
C LYS A 846 -8.50 -32.14 3.13
N ALA A 847 -7.36 -32.73 2.91
CA ALA A 847 -7.26 -34.21 2.94
C ALA A 847 -7.64 -34.76 4.33
N TYR A 848 -7.23 -34.07 5.33
CA TYR A 848 -7.58 -34.51 6.70
C TYR A 848 -9.10 -34.41 6.93
N ILE A 849 -9.66 -33.27 6.54
CA ILE A 849 -11.12 -33.11 6.75
C ILE A 849 -11.87 -34.26 6.07
N ASN A 850 -11.33 -34.76 4.89
CA ASN A 850 -12.03 -35.84 4.14
C ASN A 850 -11.72 -37.22 4.74
N SER A 851 -10.76 -37.34 5.56
CA SER A 851 -10.36 -38.67 6.06
C SER A 851 -11.11 -39.02 7.34
N THR A 852 -11.88 -38.12 7.97
CA THR A 852 -12.59 -38.43 9.24
C THR A 852 -13.95 -37.75 9.23
N SER A 853 -14.95 -38.36 10.00
CA SER A 853 -16.33 -37.81 10.06
C SER A 853 -16.45 -36.74 11.14
N SER A 854 -15.35 -36.49 11.95
CA SER A 854 -15.43 -35.46 13.03
C SER A 854 -14.10 -34.71 13.10
N PRO A 855 -13.78 -33.93 12.02
CA PRO A 855 -12.51 -33.20 11.99
C PRO A 855 -12.47 -32.08 13.05
N THR A 856 -11.30 -31.95 13.70
CA THR A 856 -11.12 -30.85 14.69
C THR A 856 -9.79 -30.16 14.43
N ALA A 857 -9.70 -28.85 14.88
CA ALA A 857 -8.41 -28.11 14.77
C ALA A 857 -8.27 -27.15 15.95
N ALA A 858 -7.00 -27.02 16.33
CA ALA A 858 -6.69 -26.02 17.37
C ALA A 858 -5.64 -25.05 16.84
N LEU A 859 -5.81 -23.75 17.20
CA LEU A 859 -4.78 -22.75 16.81
C LEU A 859 -3.87 -22.47 18.01
N VAL A 860 -2.59 -22.74 17.74
CA VAL A 860 -1.59 -22.58 18.82
C VAL A 860 -0.71 -21.36 18.49
N MET A 861 -0.82 -20.35 19.41
CA MET A 861 -0.12 -19.08 19.15
C MET A 861 1.37 -19.21 19.49
N LYS A 862 2.21 -18.77 18.57
CA LYS A 862 3.68 -18.89 18.82
C LYS A 862 4.34 -17.51 18.84
N GLY A 863 3.53 -16.54 18.46
CA GLY A 863 4.10 -15.15 18.45
C GLY A 863 5.10 -14.97 17.29
N THR A 864 6.03 -14.07 17.51
CA THR A 864 7.05 -13.77 16.48
C THR A 864 8.18 -14.80 16.58
N VAL A 865 8.36 -15.48 15.42
CA VAL A 865 9.45 -16.47 15.36
C VAL A 865 10.47 -16.03 14.29
N ILE A 866 11.73 -16.08 14.69
CA ILE A 866 12.80 -15.67 13.75
C ILE A 866 13.73 -16.86 13.52
N GLY A 867 14.19 -16.93 12.29
CA GLY A 867 15.24 -17.97 12.08
C GLY A 867 14.78 -18.99 11.04
N GLY A 868 13.71 -18.62 10.22
CA GLY A 868 13.33 -19.53 9.12
C GLY A 868 14.45 -19.64 8.06
N GLY A 869 14.92 -20.90 7.76
CA GLY A 869 16.10 -21.11 6.89
C GLY A 869 15.73 -20.89 5.41
N SER A 870 14.43 -20.81 5.03
CA SER A 870 14.05 -20.80 3.60
C SER A 870 13.99 -19.36 3.06
N ALA A 871 14.18 -18.30 3.93
CA ALA A 871 14.25 -16.89 3.50
C ALA A 871 15.67 -16.53 3.02
N PRO A 872 15.70 -15.73 2.00
CA PRO A 872 14.53 -15.09 1.35
C PRO A 872 13.94 -15.97 0.25
N GLN A 873 12.65 -15.74 0.09
CA GLN A 873 11.89 -16.31 -1.05
C GLN A 873 11.16 -15.18 -1.79
N VAL A 874 11.10 -15.42 -3.15
CA VAL A 874 10.38 -14.37 -3.91
C VAL A 874 8.87 -14.55 -3.66
N VAL A 875 8.23 -13.38 -3.37
CA VAL A 875 6.80 -13.49 -3.00
C VAL A 875 5.96 -13.40 -4.29
N ALA A 876 4.73 -14.02 -4.25
CA ALA A 876 3.93 -14.28 -5.46
C ALA A 876 3.52 -12.95 -6.14
N PHE A 877 3.24 -11.89 -5.32
CA PHE A 877 2.70 -10.66 -5.95
C PHE A 877 3.83 -9.84 -6.58
N SER A 878 5.09 -10.22 -6.34
CA SER A 878 6.19 -9.40 -6.86
C SER A 878 6.21 -9.44 -8.39
N GLY A 879 6.20 -8.23 -9.07
CA GLY A 879 6.22 -8.15 -10.55
C GLY A 879 7.36 -8.97 -11.15
N ARG A 880 7.04 -9.63 -12.40
CA ARG A 880 8.06 -10.49 -13.02
C ARG A 880 8.42 -9.92 -14.40
N GLY A 881 9.72 -10.01 -14.76
CA GLY A 881 10.14 -9.71 -16.15
C GLY A 881 9.70 -10.81 -17.12
N PRO A 882 10.13 -10.73 -18.22
CA PRO A 882 11.00 -9.72 -18.84
C PRO A 882 10.26 -8.38 -19.05
N SER A 883 11.11 -7.37 -19.23
CA SER A 883 10.54 -6.05 -19.60
C SER A 883 9.82 -6.11 -20.95
N ARG A 884 8.60 -5.50 -20.96
CA ARG A 884 7.86 -5.50 -22.25
C ARG A 884 8.40 -4.43 -23.19
N ILE A 885 9.06 -3.48 -22.61
CA ILE A 885 9.54 -2.35 -23.44
C ILE A 885 10.97 -2.61 -23.90
N SER A 886 11.75 -3.14 -23.03
CA SER A 886 13.15 -3.36 -23.35
C SER A 886 13.60 -4.75 -22.89
N PRO A 887 13.11 -5.85 -23.61
CA PRO A 887 13.35 -7.23 -23.16
C PRO A 887 14.85 -7.57 -23.12
N GLY A 888 15.70 -6.76 -23.88
CA GLY A 888 17.16 -7.01 -23.86
C GLY A 888 17.82 -6.53 -22.56
N ILE A 889 17.08 -6.01 -21.63
CA ILE A 889 17.59 -5.63 -20.30
C ILE A 889 16.83 -6.45 -19.25
N LEU A 890 17.57 -7.16 -18.39
CA LEU A 890 16.92 -8.04 -17.40
C LEU A 890 16.25 -7.21 -16.30
N LYS A 891 14.92 -7.59 -16.04
CA LYS A 891 14.17 -7.00 -14.91
C LYS A 891 13.39 -8.09 -14.18
N PRO A 892 13.00 -7.83 -12.86
CA PRO A 892 13.55 -6.73 -12.04
C PRO A 892 15.08 -6.83 -11.91
N ASP A 893 15.64 -5.73 -11.39
CA ASP A 893 17.12 -5.74 -11.29
C ASP A 893 17.58 -6.58 -10.09
N ILE A 894 16.78 -6.50 -9.05
CA ILE A 894 17.25 -7.09 -7.78
C ILE A 894 16.04 -7.23 -6.85
N ILE A 895 16.14 -8.08 -5.80
CA ILE A 895 15.00 -8.19 -4.85
C ILE A 895 15.46 -7.77 -3.45
N GLY A 896 14.48 -7.31 -2.61
CA GLY A 896 14.70 -6.93 -1.20
C GLY A 896 13.49 -7.32 -0.34
N PRO A 897 13.70 -7.17 1.03
CA PRO A 897 12.60 -7.52 1.93
C PRO A 897 11.35 -6.68 1.65
N GLY A 898 10.17 -7.45 1.43
CA GLY A 898 8.95 -6.68 1.08
C GLY A 898 7.70 -7.36 1.63
N LEU A 899 7.86 -8.49 2.36
CA LEU A 899 6.66 -9.20 2.84
C LEU A 899 6.57 -9.07 4.36
N ASN A 900 5.42 -8.43 4.81
CA ASN A 900 5.08 -8.32 6.26
C ASN A 900 6.15 -7.49 6.99
N ILE A 901 6.40 -6.31 6.41
CA ILE A 901 7.43 -5.41 7.00
C ILE A 901 6.77 -4.47 8.02
N ILE A 902 7.44 -4.44 9.18
CA ILE A 902 6.89 -3.52 10.23
C ILE A 902 7.62 -2.18 10.12
N ALA A 903 6.86 -1.07 10.15
CA ALA A 903 7.46 0.28 10.09
C ALA A 903 6.45 1.30 10.62
N ALA A 904 6.90 2.55 10.70
CA ALA A 904 6.04 3.63 11.22
C ALA A 904 4.71 3.69 10.45
N TRP A 905 3.64 3.95 11.14
CA TRP A 905 2.29 4.03 10.54
C TRP A 905 1.53 5.19 11.18
N LYS A 906 0.45 5.48 10.46
CA LYS A 906 -0.44 6.45 11.15
C LYS A 906 -1.15 5.79 12.35
N THR A 907 -1.47 6.53 13.39
CA THR A 907 -1.98 5.92 14.64
C THR A 907 -3.03 4.84 14.32
N THR A 908 -2.74 3.57 14.82
CA THR A 908 -3.69 2.44 14.77
C THR A 908 -4.20 2.11 16.18
N VAL A 909 -5.55 2.09 16.26
CA VAL A 909 -6.10 1.83 17.61
C VAL A 909 -6.61 0.39 17.67
N ASP A 910 -6.03 -0.37 18.64
CA ASP A 910 -6.63 -1.67 19.01
C ASP A 910 -8.06 -1.51 19.53
N PRO A 911 -9.01 -2.08 18.84
CA PRO A 911 -10.42 -1.87 19.18
C PRO A 911 -10.80 -2.57 20.49
N ILE A 912 -9.89 -3.51 20.97
CA ILE A 912 -10.28 -4.35 22.14
C ILE A 912 -9.52 -3.89 23.38
N ALA A 913 -8.30 -3.24 23.29
CA ALA A 913 -7.48 -2.88 24.47
C ALA A 913 -7.24 -1.36 24.50
N ASN A 914 -7.97 -0.57 23.51
CA ASN A 914 -7.84 0.90 23.45
C ASN A 914 -6.37 1.34 23.51
N ARG A 915 -5.43 0.47 23.03
CA ARG A 915 -4.00 0.84 22.93
C ARG A 915 -3.70 1.39 21.54
N VAL A 916 -3.03 2.52 21.51
CA VAL A 916 -2.65 3.19 20.25
C VAL A 916 -1.29 2.67 19.80
N TYR A 917 -1.34 2.03 18.60
CA TYR A 917 -0.04 1.61 18.02
C TYR A 917 0.40 2.57 16.91
N THR A 918 1.65 2.87 16.86
CA THR A 918 2.16 3.87 15.88
C THR A 918 3.01 3.17 14.82
N PHE A 919 2.99 1.75 14.92
CA PHE A 919 3.66 0.94 13.90
C PHE A 919 2.65 -0.06 13.32
N ASP A 920 2.93 -0.41 12.01
CA ASP A 920 2.06 -1.42 11.37
C ASP A 920 2.89 -2.28 10.41
N ILE A 921 2.21 -3.42 9.96
CA ILE A 921 2.90 -4.34 9.03
C ILE A 921 2.25 -4.21 7.65
N ALA A 922 3.15 -4.06 6.66
CA ALA A 922 2.64 -3.99 5.28
C ALA A 922 3.54 -4.84 4.38
N SER A 923 2.87 -5.28 3.21
CA SER A 923 3.63 -6.09 2.23
C SER A 923 3.51 -5.47 0.84
N GLY A 924 4.60 -5.63 0.05
CA GLY A 924 4.58 -5.11 -1.34
C GLY A 924 6.00 -4.73 -1.79
N THR A 925 6.10 -4.68 -3.17
CA THR A 925 7.40 -4.15 -3.67
C THR A 925 7.60 -2.70 -3.22
N SER A 926 6.49 -2.13 -2.70
CA SER A 926 6.57 -0.76 -2.14
C SER A 926 7.40 -0.73 -0.85
N MET A 927 7.41 -1.85 -0.13
CA MET A 927 8.25 -1.91 1.10
C MET A 927 9.69 -2.32 0.75
N ALA A 928 9.87 -3.11 -0.33
CA ALA A 928 11.24 -3.54 -0.73
C ALA A 928 12.03 -2.34 -1.29
N CYS A 929 11.35 -1.48 -1.98
CA CYS A 929 12.00 -0.33 -2.65
C CYS A 929 12.67 0.59 -1.63
N PRO A 930 12.07 1.03 -0.57
CA PRO A 930 12.74 1.92 0.38
C PRO A 930 13.86 1.20 1.15
N HIS A 931 13.79 -0.14 1.28
CA HIS A 931 14.99 -0.81 1.84
C HIS A 931 16.22 -0.54 0.97
N LEU A 932 15.99 -0.66 -0.37
CA LEU A 932 17.18 -0.52 -1.24
C LEU A 932 17.50 0.96 -1.48
N SER A 933 16.51 1.80 -1.27
CA SER A 933 16.86 3.23 -1.27
C SER A 933 17.77 3.59 -0.09
N GLY A 934 17.46 3.03 1.07
CA GLY A 934 18.32 3.25 2.25
C GLY A 934 19.73 2.67 2.05
N VAL A 935 19.78 1.46 1.46
CA VAL A 935 21.12 0.86 1.22
C VAL A 935 21.89 1.74 0.22
N ALA A 936 21.22 2.22 -0.77
CA ALA A 936 21.88 3.13 -1.72
C ALA A 936 22.38 4.41 -1.02
N ALA A 937 21.59 4.89 -0.09
CA ALA A 937 22.05 6.08 0.67
C ALA A 937 23.31 5.77 1.48
N LEU A 938 23.34 4.57 2.05
CA LEU A 938 24.57 4.20 2.79
C LEU A 938 25.77 4.12 1.84
N LEU A 939 25.52 3.58 0.67
CA LEU A 939 26.64 3.46 -0.29
C LEU A 939 27.06 4.85 -0.78
N LYS A 940 26.08 5.69 -1.03
CA LYS A 940 26.43 7.07 -1.44
C LYS A 940 27.22 7.79 -0.35
N SER A 941 26.85 7.52 0.87
CA SER A 941 27.63 8.13 1.98
C SER A 941 29.05 7.56 2.02
N ALA A 942 29.21 6.31 1.77
CA ALA A 942 30.55 5.67 1.87
C ALA A 942 31.35 5.96 0.60
N HIS A 943 30.63 6.16 -0.43
CA HIS A 943 31.31 6.42 -1.72
C HIS A 943 30.64 7.62 -2.41
N PRO A 944 30.96 8.83 -2.06
CA PRO A 944 30.23 10.03 -2.51
C PRO A 944 30.46 10.32 -3.99
N ASN A 945 31.55 9.67 -4.58
CA ASN A 945 31.84 10.03 -5.99
C ASN A 945 31.29 8.98 -6.94
N TRP A 946 30.70 7.96 -6.32
CA TRP A 946 30.14 6.94 -7.23
C TRP A 946 28.92 7.51 -7.97
N SER A 947 28.88 7.16 -9.26
CA SER A 947 27.67 7.53 -10.03
C SER A 947 26.45 6.68 -9.60
N HIS A 948 25.29 7.14 -10.08
CA HIS A 948 24.08 6.35 -9.75
C HIS A 948 24.19 4.92 -10.29
N ALA A 949 24.80 4.72 -11.47
CA ALA A 949 24.90 3.37 -12.09
C ALA A 949 25.95 2.51 -11.35
N ALA A 950 27.06 3.17 -10.86
CA ALA A 950 28.06 2.37 -10.09
C ALA A 950 27.42 1.80 -8.81
N ILE A 951 26.56 2.66 -8.14
CA ILE A 951 25.89 2.16 -6.92
C ILE A 951 24.94 1.01 -7.30
N LYS A 952 24.22 1.25 -8.44
CA LYS A 952 23.32 0.17 -8.90
C LYS A 952 24.12 -1.09 -9.24
N SER A 953 25.21 -1.00 -9.91
CA SER A 953 26.07 -2.14 -10.26
C SER A 953 26.58 -2.87 -9.01
N ALA A 954 27.07 -2.11 -8.04
CA ALA A 954 27.61 -2.75 -6.82
C ALA A 954 26.54 -3.60 -6.13
N MET A 955 25.31 -3.04 -6.15
CA MET A 955 24.22 -3.81 -5.47
C MET A 955 23.88 -5.06 -6.26
N MET A 956 23.89 -5.00 -7.53
CA MET A 956 23.46 -6.15 -8.34
C MET A 956 24.56 -7.23 -8.37
N THR A 957 25.78 -6.84 -8.55
CA THR A 957 26.84 -7.86 -8.81
C THR A 957 27.26 -8.54 -7.50
N THR A 958 26.77 -7.99 -6.37
CA THR A 958 27.19 -8.62 -5.10
C THR A 958 25.97 -9.24 -4.41
N ALA A 959 24.87 -9.27 -5.14
CA ALA A 959 23.64 -9.79 -4.52
C ALA A 959 23.78 -11.30 -4.26
N ASP A 960 23.13 -11.74 -3.14
CA ASP A 960 23.15 -13.18 -2.83
C ASP A 960 22.17 -13.95 -3.73
N THR A 961 22.59 -15.16 -4.13
CA THR A 961 21.71 -15.94 -5.05
C THR A 961 21.13 -17.14 -4.30
N VAL A 962 21.55 -17.21 -3.05
CA VAL A 962 21.02 -18.38 -2.31
C VAL A 962 20.34 -17.86 -1.04
N ASN A 963 19.44 -18.72 -0.51
CA ASN A 963 18.79 -18.34 0.75
C ASN A 963 19.63 -18.71 1.97
N LEU A 964 19.17 -18.53 3.17
CA LEU A 964 19.98 -18.65 4.40
C LEU A 964 20.40 -20.10 4.62
N GLU A 965 19.78 -21.04 3.80
CA GLU A 965 20.20 -22.45 3.91
C GLU A 965 21.29 -22.77 2.88
N GLY A 966 21.60 -21.83 2.18
CA GLY A 966 22.65 -22.07 1.16
C GLY A 966 22.04 -22.66 -0.13
N LYS A 967 20.67 -22.72 -0.21
CA LYS A 967 20.02 -23.21 -1.44
C LYS A 967 19.59 -22.04 -2.33
N PRO A 968 19.36 -22.40 -3.62
CA PRO A 968 18.89 -21.31 -4.49
C PRO A 968 17.62 -20.66 -3.94
N ILE A 969 17.53 -19.39 -4.20
CA ILE A 969 16.34 -18.67 -3.72
C ILE A 969 15.11 -19.22 -4.47
N LEU A 970 14.11 -19.47 -3.69
CA LEU A 970 12.92 -20.15 -4.26
C LEU A 970 11.83 -19.12 -4.54
N ASP A 971 10.83 -19.59 -5.43
CA ASP A 971 9.61 -18.77 -5.59
C ASP A 971 8.45 -19.39 -4.81
N CYS A 972 7.21 -18.74 -4.94
CA CYS A 972 6.10 -19.11 -4.03
C CYS A 972 5.66 -20.56 -4.26
N THR A 973 6.18 -21.23 -5.36
CA THR A 973 5.82 -22.65 -5.63
C THR A 973 6.89 -23.59 -5.08
N ARG A 974 7.97 -23.12 -4.39
CA ARG A 974 9.07 -23.89 -3.76
C ARG A 974 10.03 -24.44 -4.83
N LEU A 975 9.89 -23.81 -5.97
CA LEU A 975 10.92 -24.11 -6.98
C LEU A 975 11.91 -22.94 -7.10
N PRO A 976 13.13 -23.27 -7.56
CA PRO A 976 14.08 -22.16 -7.71
C PRO A 976 13.50 -21.02 -8.55
N ALA A 977 13.61 -19.80 -8.00
CA ALA A 977 13.09 -18.63 -8.72
C ALA A 977 13.96 -18.33 -9.95
N ASP A 978 13.21 -18.08 -11.04
CA ASP A 978 14.03 -17.78 -12.23
C ASP A 978 14.49 -16.31 -12.21
N LEU A 979 15.37 -15.93 -13.26
CA LEU A 979 16.07 -14.63 -13.19
C LEU A 979 15.08 -13.49 -13.42
N TYR A 980 13.87 -13.81 -14.09
CA TYR A 980 12.89 -12.73 -14.29
C TYR A 980 12.10 -12.45 -13.01
N ALA A 981 12.35 -13.25 -11.99
CA ALA A 981 11.74 -13.00 -10.66
C ALA A 981 12.77 -12.42 -9.68
N VAL A 982 13.98 -13.00 -9.70
CA VAL A 982 14.92 -12.66 -8.60
C VAL A 982 15.91 -11.60 -9.11
N GLY A 983 15.92 -11.33 -10.45
CA GLY A 983 17.00 -10.44 -10.98
C GLY A 983 18.39 -10.95 -10.59
N ALA A 984 19.17 -10.01 -9.94
CA ALA A 984 20.56 -10.40 -9.60
C ALA A 984 20.59 -11.16 -8.27
N GLY A 985 19.45 -11.14 -7.55
CA GLY A 985 19.40 -11.87 -6.26
C GLY A 985 18.98 -10.92 -5.13
N GLN A 986 19.16 -11.42 -3.84
CA GLN A 986 18.82 -10.62 -2.66
C GLN A 986 19.95 -9.64 -2.32
N VAL A 987 19.57 -8.42 -2.10
CA VAL A 987 20.59 -7.37 -1.84
C VAL A 987 21.44 -7.76 -0.64
N ASN A 988 22.76 -7.44 -0.79
CA ASN A 988 23.74 -7.61 0.30
C ASN A 988 24.53 -6.30 0.49
N PRO A 989 24.15 -5.58 1.49
CA PRO A 989 24.71 -4.22 1.67
C PRO A 989 26.22 -4.26 1.95
N SER A 990 26.63 -5.16 2.77
CA SER A 990 28.08 -5.17 3.13
C SER A 990 28.94 -5.51 1.91
N LYS A 991 28.54 -6.48 1.11
CA LYS A 991 29.36 -6.81 -0.09
C LYS A 991 29.26 -5.71 -1.14
N ALA A 992 28.09 -5.04 -1.15
CA ALA A 992 27.93 -3.96 -2.15
C ALA A 992 28.83 -2.77 -1.83
N ASN A 993 29.20 -2.58 -0.57
CA ASN A 993 30.06 -1.44 -0.19
C ASN A 993 31.46 -1.58 -0.77
N ASP A 994 31.81 -2.83 -1.02
CA ASP A 994 33.14 -3.07 -1.62
C ASP A 994 33.04 -4.19 -2.66
N PRO A 995 32.56 -3.80 -3.85
CA PRO A 995 32.18 -4.82 -4.84
C PRO A 995 33.38 -5.23 -5.72
N GLY A 996 34.56 -4.54 -5.62
CA GLY A 996 35.71 -4.86 -6.49
C GLY A 996 35.59 -4.20 -7.86
N LEU A 997 34.51 -4.59 -8.63
CA LEU A 997 34.33 -4.01 -9.96
C LEU A 997 32.90 -3.49 -10.11
N VAL A 998 32.80 -2.43 -10.92
CA VAL A 998 31.42 -1.95 -11.19
C VAL A 998 31.29 -1.71 -12.70
N TYR A 999 29.99 -1.97 -13.13
CA TYR A 999 29.62 -1.56 -14.51
C TYR A 999 29.02 -0.16 -14.52
N ASP A 1000 29.91 0.80 -14.82
CA ASP A 1000 29.42 2.19 -14.69
C ASP A 1000 28.83 2.67 -16.02
N ILE A 1001 27.74 3.45 -15.91
CA ILE A 1001 27.10 4.03 -17.11
C ILE A 1001 26.88 5.53 -16.85
N GLN A 1002 27.42 6.29 -17.81
CA GLN A 1002 27.12 7.74 -17.71
C GLN A 1002 25.84 8.08 -18.51
N PRO A 1003 25.17 9.15 -18.16
CA PRO A 1003 23.88 9.47 -18.79
C PRO A 1003 23.98 9.47 -20.32
N ASP A 1004 25.09 9.92 -20.85
CA ASP A 1004 25.18 9.98 -22.33
C ASP A 1004 25.38 8.58 -22.93
N ASP A 1005 25.78 7.69 -22.11
CA ASP A 1005 25.97 6.31 -22.62
C ASP A 1005 24.62 5.64 -22.92
N TYR A 1006 23.46 6.26 -22.53
CA TYR A 1006 22.15 5.64 -22.79
C TYR A 1006 21.64 6.04 -24.18
N ILE A 1007 22.33 7.06 -24.81
CA ILE A 1007 21.80 7.61 -26.07
C ILE A 1007 21.94 6.58 -27.19
N PRO A 1008 23.15 5.94 -27.37
CA PRO A 1008 23.22 4.90 -28.42
C PRO A 1008 22.22 3.76 -28.16
N TYR A 1009 21.98 3.47 -26.90
CA TYR A 1009 20.97 2.44 -26.53
C TYR A 1009 19.57 2.90 -26.95
N LEU A 1010 19.25 4.14 -26.60
CA LEU A 1010 17.90 4.63 -26.94
C LEU A 1010 17.74 4.70 -28.47
N CYS A 1011 18.84 5.11 -29.18
CA CYS A 1011 18.75 5.11 -30.65
C CYS A 1011 18.60 3.69 -31.19
N GLY A 1012 19.14 2.68 -30.48
CA GLY A 1012 19.07 1.27 -30.90
C GLY A 1012 17.68 0.67 -30.66
N LEU A 1013 16.80 1.43 -29.92
CA LEU A 1013 15.42 0.93 -29.73
C LEU A 1013 14.53 1.36 -30.90
N ASN A 1014 15.24 1.99 -31.90
CA ASN A 1014 14.58 2.50 -33.11
C ASN A 1014 13.69 3.71 -32.81
N TYR A 1015 14.06 4.47 -31.77
CA TYR A 1015 13.36 5.74 -31.48
C TYR A 1015 13.81 6.82 -32.48
N THR A 1016 12.85 7.73 -32.82
CA THR A 1016 13.24 8.88 -33.67
C THR A 1016 14.11 9.88 -32.90
N ASP A 1017 14.84 10.79 -33.68
CA ASP A 1017 15.67 11.84 -33.01
C ASP A 1017 14.84 12.64 -32.00
N GLU A 1018 13.56 12.95 -32.35
CA GLU A 1018 12.72 13.77 -31.43
C GLU A 1018 12.37 12.98 -30.17
N GLN A 1019 12.12 11.73 -30.44
CA GLN A 1019 11.77 10.91 -29.25
C GLN A 1019 12.95 10.76 -28.29
N VAL A 1020 14.14 10.52 -28.80
CA VAL A 1020 15.32 10.45 -27.91
C VAL A 1020 15.56 11.82 -27.26
N GLN A 1021 15.37 12.87 -28.09
CA GLN A 1021 15.56 14.22 -27.53
C GLN A 1021 14.57 14.48 -26.38
N SER A 1022 13.44 13.94 -26.45
CA SER A 1022 12.45 14.20 -25.37
C SER A 1022 12.89 13.54 -24.06
N ILE A 1023 13.73 12.57 -24.12
CA ILE A 1023 14.17 11.89 -22.88
C ILE A 1023 15.45 12.55 -22.36
N VAL A 1024 16.37 12.92 -23.32
CA VAL A 1024 17.71 13.31 -22.83
C VAL A 1024 17.80 14.84 -22.79
N ASP A 1025 16.72 15.50 -23.25
CA ASP A 1025 16.54 16.96 -23.19
C ASP A 1025 17.71 17.69 -23.87
N ARG A 1026 18.20 17.19 -25.01
CA ARG A 1026 19.15 17.87 -25.90
C ARG A 1026 19.07 17.25 -27.30
N GLU A 1027 19.52 18.03 -28.23
CA GLU A 1027 19.39 17.56 -29.62
C GLU A 1027 20.30 16.35 -29.88
N VAL A 1028 19.63 15.31 -30.48
CA VAL A 1028 20.41 14.09 -30.80
C VAL A 1028 20.04 13.64 -32.22
N GLN A 1029 21.10 13.34 -32.97
CA GLN A 1029 20.85 12.73 -34.30
C GLN A 1029 21.33 11.27 -34.30
N CYS A 1030 20.29 10.36 -34.29
CA CYS A 1030 20.62 8.94 -34.10
C CYS A 1030 21.45 8.44 -35.30
N ALA A 1031 21.33 9.15 -36.46
CA ALA A 1031 22.12 8.73 -37.64
C ALA A 1031 23.62 8.99 -37.41
N LYS A 1032 23.93 10.00 -36.52
CA LYS A 1032 25.35 10.34 -36.29
C LYS A 1032 25.90 9.65 -35.05
N VAL A 1033 24.97 8.95 -34.32
CA VAL A 1033 25.43 8.22 -33.12
C VAL A 1033 25.36 6.71 -33.41
N SER A 1034 26.40 5.97 -33.07
CA SER A 1034 26.40 4.50 -33.28
C SER A 1034 25.34 3.82 -32.40
N SER A 1035 24.17 3.35 -33.06
CA SER A 1035 23.12 2.65 -32.28
C SER A 1035 23.63 1.27 -31.82
N ILE A 1036 23.20 0.91 -30.58
CA ILE A 1036 23.62 -0.42 -30.07
C ILE A 1036 22.37 -1.21 -29.70
N PRO A 1037 22.42 -2.58 -29.82
CA PRO A 1037 21.31 -3.39 -29.31
C PRO A 1037 21.17 -3.27 -27.79
N GLU A 1038 19.93 -3.63 -27.39
CA GLU A 1038 19.65 -3.46 -25.95
C GLU A 1038 20.71 -4.18 -25.10
N ALA A 1039 21.05 -5.45 -25.44
CA ALA A 1039 21.95 -6.30 -24.63
C ALA A 1039 23.38 -5.73 -24.60
N GLU A 1040 23.71 -4.75 -25.55
CA GLU A 1040 25.08 -4.18 -25.59
C GLU A 1040 25.28 -3.10 -24.52
N LEU A 1041 24.18 -2.58 -23.96
CA LEU A 1041 24.34 -1.55 -22.90
C LEU A 1041 25.21 -2.08 -21.76
N ASN A 1042 26.22 -1.31 -21.26
CA ASN A 1042 27.16 -1.76 -20.21
C ASN A 1042 26.43 -2.04 -18.89
N TYR A 1043 25.35 -2.90 -18.97
CA TYR A 1043 24.45 -3.23 -17.86
C TYR A 1043 24.97 -4.47 -17.13
N PRO A 1044 24.88 -4.62 -15.72
CA PRO A 1044 25.50 -5.70 -14.94
C PRO A 1044 24.73 -7.02 -15.07
N SER A 1045 24.00 -7.14 -16.18
CA SER A 1045 23.35 -8.43 -16.53
C SER A 1045 23.19 -8.53 -18.05
N PHE A 1046 22.83 -9.84 -18.43
CA PHE A 1046 22.54 -10.05 -19.86
C PHE A 1046 21.13 -10.65 -20.00
N SER A 1047 20.37 -10.04 -20.90
CA SER A 1047 19.09 -10.63 -21.35
C SER A 1047 19.04 -10.64 -22.88
N ILE A 1048 19.10 -11.97 -23.37
CA ILE A 1048 19.35 -11.99 -24.83
C ILE A 1048 18.36 -12.98 -25.46
N LYS A 1049 17.94 -12.53 -26.62
CA LYS A 1049 17.22 -13.49 -27.48
C LYS A 1049 18.20 -14.15 -28.46
N LEU A 1050 18.41 -15.50 -28.18
CA LEU A 1050 19.56 -16.14 -28.84
C LEU A 1050 19.05 -16.94 -30.04
N GLY A 1051 19.54 -16.57 -31.25
CA GLY A 1051 19.26 -17.34 -32.49
C GLY A 1051 20.35 -18.38 -32.76
N TYR A 1052 20.53 -18.78 -34.12
CA TYR A 1052 21.51 -19.86 -34.45
C TYR A 1052 22.90 -19.26 -34.72
N SER A 1053 22.84 -17.95 -34.96
CA SER A 1053 24.18 -17.34 -35.14
C SER A 1053 24.71 -16.82 -33.79
N PRO A 1054 26.08 -17.01 -33.69
CA PRO A 1054 26.67 -16.52 -32.45
C PRO A 1054 26.50 -15.00 -32.28
N GLN A 1055 26.16 -14.58 -31.04
CA GLN A 1055 26.02 -13.14 -30.74
C GLN A 1055 27.08 -12.72 -29.70
N THR A 1056 27.76 -11.59 -29.99
CA THR A 1056 28.85 -11.12 -29.09
C THR A 1056 28.49 -9.73 -28.57
N TYR A 1057 28.72 -9.61 -27.21
CA TYR A 1057 28.48 -8.29 -26.58
C TYR A 1057 29.70 -7.87 -25.76
N HIS A 1058 29.81 -6.53 -25.54
CA HIS A 1058 30.99 -6.00 -24.81
C HIS A 1058 30.54 -5.35 -23.49
N ARG A 1059 31.39 -5.58 -22.47
CA ARG A 1059 31.21 -4.87 -21.18
C ARG A 1059 32.50 -4.18 -20.75
N THR A 1060 32.25 -3.03 -20.17
CA THR A 1060 33.42 -2.36 -19.55
C THR A 1060 33.25 -2.33 -18.03
N VAL A 1061 34.25 -2.80 -17.35
CA VAL A 1061 34.19 -2.75 -15.86
C VAL A 1061 35.27 -1.79 -15.34
N THR A 1062 34.89 -1.07 -14.31
CA THR A 1062 35.82 -0.17 -13.59
C THR A 1062 36.21 -0.77 -12.23
N ASN A 1063 37.54 -0.76 -11.98
CA ASN A 1063 38.01 -1.26 -10.67
C ASN A 1063 37.82 -0.21 -9.56
N VAL A 1064 36.93 -0.57 -8.62
CA VAL A 1064 36.71 0.38 -7.49
C VAL A 1064 37.26 -0.25 -6.20
N GLY A 1065 37.91 -1.41 -6.39
CA GLY A 1065 38.53 -2.08 -5.22
C GLY A 1065 40.04 -1.80 -5.18
N LYS A 1066 40.82 -2.79 -4.75
CA LYS A 1066 42.27 -2.57 -4.53
C LYS A 1066 42.99 -2.48 -5.88
N ALA A 1067 44.04 -1.54 -5.91
CA ALA A 1067 44.88 -1.48 -7.12
C ALA A 1067 45.70 -2.77 -7.29
N LYS A 1068 46.11 -3.00 -8.45
CA LYS A 1068 46.90 -4.23 -8.79
C LYS A 1068 46.11 -5.50 -8.46
N SER A 1069 44.99 -5.58 -9.06
CA SER A 1069 44.14 -6.76 -8.84
C SER A 1069 43.93 -7.50 -10.16
N PHE A 1070 43.70 -8.89 -9.86
CA PHE A 1070 43.59 -9.81 -11.03
C PHE A 1070 42.29 -10.61 -10.92
N TYR A 1071 41.54 -10.72 -12.12
CA TYR A 1071 40.24 -11.44 -12.07
C TYR A 1071 40.22 -12.49 -13.18
N THR A 1072 39.59 -13.66 -12.78
CA THR A 1072 39.38 -14.73 -13.78
C THR A 1072 37.89 -15.01 -13.94
N ARG A 1073 37.49 -15.25 -15.14
CA ARG A 1073 36.05 -15.39 -15.37
C ARG A 1073 35.63 -16.82 -15.01
N GLN A 1074 34.48 -16.92 -14.36
CA GLN A 1074 33.83 -18.21 -14.09
C GLN A 1074 32.42 -18.19 -14.70
N ILE A 1075 32.23 -19.31 -15.54
CA ILE A 1075 30.95 -19.28 -16.29
C ILE A 1075 30.14 -20.53 -15.93
N VAL A 1076 28.91 -20.23 -15.60
CA VAL A 1076 27.95 -21.34 -15.43
C VAL A 1076 26.98 -21.30 -16.63
N ALA A 1077 27.31 -22.20 -17.66
CA ALA A 1077 26.53 -22.15 -18.90
C ALA A 1077 25.42 -23.21 -18.87
N PRO A 1078 24.24 -22.87 -19.48
CA PRO A 1078 23.18 -23.88 -19.52
C PRO A 1078 23.40 -24.89 -20.66
N GLU A 1079 22.65 -26.04 -20.54
CA GLU A 1079 22.78 -27.04 -21.62
C GLU A 1079 22.39 -26.44 -22.98
N GLY A 1080 23.23 -26.64 -24.04
CA GLY A 1080 22.83 -26.23 -25.42
C GLY A 1080 23.31 -24.82 -25.75
N VAL A 1081 24.00 -24.14 -24.77
CA VAL A 1081 24.54 -22.79 -25.05
C VAL A 1081 26.00 -22.75 -24.60
N GLU A 1082 26.83 -22.39 -25.58
CA GLU A 1082 28.24 -22.11 -25.23
C GLU A 1082 28.49 -20.61 -25.02
N ILE A 1083 29.19 -20.31 -23.78
CA ILE A 1083 29.50 -18.89 -23.49
C ILE A 1083 31.02 -18.73 -23.39
N THR A 1084 31.55 -17.79 -24.32
CA THR A 1084 33.01 -17.55 -24.27
C THR A 1084 33.28 -16.07 -23.98
N VAL A 1085 34.38 -15.88 -23.14
CA VAL A 1085 34.72 -14.50 -22.74
C VAL A 1085 36.15 -14.20 -23.19
N HIS A 1086 36.35 -12.93 -23.78
CA HIS A 1086 37.70 -12.46 -24.16
C HIS A 1086 37.90 -11.01 -23.70
N PRO A 1087 39.10 -10.77 -23.12
CA PRO A 1087 40.17 -11.71 -22.75
C PRO A 1087 39.74 -12.61 -21.57
N HIS A 1088 40.52 -13.79 -21.49
CA HIS A 1088 40.15 -14.77 -20.45
C HIS A 1088 40.45 -14.23 -19.04
N ASN A 1089 41.38 -13.28 -18.96
CA ASN A 1089 41.68 -12.65 -17.67
C ASN A 1089 41.78 -11.13 -17.82
N ILE A 1090 41.35 -10.46 -16.65
CA ILE A 1090 41.52 -8.98 -16.71
C ILE A 1090 42.29 -8.55 -15.45
N SER A 1091 43.25 -7.55 -15.67
CA SER A 1091 44.05 -7.05 -14.54
C SER A 1091 43.98 -5.52 -14.48
N PHE A 1092 44.11 -5.08 -13.25
CA PHE A 1092 44.03 -3.62 -13.03
C PHE A 1092 45.27 -3.15 -12.26
N ALA A 1093 45.92 -2.09 -12.94
CA ALA A 1093 47.13 -1.55 -12.28
C ALA A 1093 46.76 -0.49 -11.23
N ALA A 1094 45.64 0.13 -11.45
CA ALA A 1094 45.29 1.21 -10.51
C ALA A 1094 43.77 1.20 -10.27
N LYS A 1095 43.40 1.93 -9.15
CA LYS A 1095 41.97 2.13 -8.85
C LYS A 1095 41.32 3.03 -9.92
N ASN A 1096 40.17 2.68 -10.39
CA ASN A 1096 39.32 3.44 -11.33
C ASN A 1096 39.75 3.18 -12.78
N GLN A 1097 40.74 2.18 -12.89
CA GLN A 1097 41.11 1.79 -14.27
C GLN A 1097 39.97 0.96 -14.89
N LYS A 1098 39.72 1.26 -16.21
CA LYS A 1098 38.62 0.55 -16.92
C LYS A 1098 39.19 -0.51 -17.86
N VAL A 1099 38.47 -1.60 -17.93
CA VAL A 1099 38.88 -2.64 -18.89
C VAL A 1099 37.61 -3.16 -19.58
N THR A 1100 37.75 -3.38 -20.90
CA THR A 1100 36.60 -3.89 -21.68
C THR A 1100 36.85 -5.35 -22.08
N TYR A 1101 35.72 -6.16 -21.91
CA TYR A 1101 35.81 -7.55 -22.37
C TYR A 1101 34.58 -7.89 -23.20
N SER A 1102 34.75 -8.94 -24.00
CA SER A 1102 33.59 -9.36 -24.80
C SER A 1102 33.11 -10.75 -24.39
N VAL A 1103 31.80 -10.93 -24.55
CA VAL A 1103 31.19 -12.24 -24.25
C VAL A 1103 30.41 -12.71 -25.47
N THR A 1104 30.73 -13.97 -25.90
CA THR A 1104 30.04 -14.49 -27.08
C THR A 1104 29.15 -15.67 -26.67
N PHE A 1105 27.81 -15.61 -27.19
CA PHE A 1105 26.84 -16.66 -26.89
C PHE A 1105 26.59 -17.48 -28.17
N THR A 1106 26.85 -18.82 -28.02
CA THR A 1106 26.69 -19.67 -29.22
C THR A 1106 25.74 -20.83 -28.85
N ARG A 1107 24.80 -20.95 -29.79
CA ARG A 1107 23.88 -22.10 -29.58
C ARG A 1107 24.51 -23.38 -30.15
N THR A 1108 24.80 -24.45 -29.35
CA THR A 1108 25.66 -25.59 -29.75
C THR A 1108 24.78 -26.83 -29.93
N GLY A 1109 23.38 -26.78 -29.81
CA GLY A 1109 22.50 -27.94 -30.03
C GLY A 1109 21.03 -27.48 -30.09
N ASN A 1110 20.16 -28.49 -30.60
CA ASN A 1110 18.70 -28.23 -30.67
C ASN A 1110 18.04 -28.43 -29.28
N THR A 1111 17.90 -27.27 -28.49
CA THR A 1111 17.23 -27.39 -27.17
C THR A 1111 15.71 -27.19 -27.34
N THR A 1112 14.93 -28.11 -26.65
CA THR A 1112 13.45 -27.99 -26.65
C THR A 1112 13.00 -26.92 -25.66
N ALA A 1113 14.03 -26.34 -24.84
CA ALA A 1113 13.67 -25.34 -23.81
C ALA A 1113 13.47 -23.96 -24.45
N SER A 1114 12.31 -23.31 -24.03
CA SER A 1114 11.96 -21.97 -24.56
C SER A 1114 12.86 -20.88 -23.95
N SER A 1115 13.60 -21.18 -22.79
CA SER A 1115 14.52 -20.19 -22.18
C SER A 1115 15.57 -20.93 -21.34
N ALA A 1116 16.71 -20.22 -21.13
CA ALA A 1116 17.79 -20.77 -20.29
C ALA A 1116 18.42 -19.65 -19.44
N GLN A 1117 19.08 -20.13 -18.31
CA GLN A 1117 19.72 -19.11 -17.43
C GLN A 1117 21.19 -19.49 -17.20
N ALA A 1118 22.01 -18.46 -17.12
CA ALA A 1118 23.47 -18.68 -16.88
C ALA A 1118 24.02 -17.54 -16.01
N TYR A 1119 25.30 -17.75 -15.60
CA TYR A 1119 25.96 -16.71 -14.79
C TYR A 1119 27.40 -16.54 -15.27
N LEU A 1120 27.76 -15.26 -15.27
CA LEU A 1120 29.19 -14.95 -15.46
C LEU A 1120 29.73 -14.20 -14.23
N SER A 1121 30.89 -14.82 -13.74
CA SER A 1121 31.50 -14.14 -12.56
C SER A 1121 32.98 -13.84 -12.84
N TRP A 1122 33.30 -12.59 -12.48
CA TRP A 1122 34.74 -12.30 -12.36
C TRP A 1122 35.22 -12.53 -10.92
N VAL A 1123 36.23 -13.47 -10.83
CA VAL A 1123 36.58 -13.90 -9.45
C VAL A 1123 38.05 -13.52 -9.19
N SER A 1124 38.23 -12.86 -8.08
CA SER A 1124 39.59 -12.61 -7.56
C SER A 1124 39.76 -13.30 -6.20
N ASP A 1125 40.98 -13.01 -5.59
CA ASP A 1125 41.20 -13.65 -4.27
C ASP A 1125 40.18 -13.13 -3.24
N LYS A 1126 39.67 -11.94 -3.48
CA LYS A 1126 38.77 -11.34 -2.46
C LYS A 1126 37.36 -11.13 -3.04
N TYR A 1127 37.27 -10.97 -4.34
CA TYR A 1127 35.99 -10.45 -4.87
C TYR A 1127 35.39 -11.47 -5.84
N THR A 1128 34.03 -11.50 -5.78
CA THR A 1128 33.27 -12.19 -6.85
C THR A 1128 32.22 -11.22 -7.42
N VAL A 1129 32.45 -10.90 -8.72
CA VAL A 1129 31.53 -9.97 -9.40
C VAL A 1129 30.67 -10.78 -10.37
N LYS A 1130 29.41 -10.90 -9.98
CA LYS A 1130 28.57 -11.89 -10.68
C LYS A 1130 27.51 -11.17 -11.51
N SER A 1131 27.30 -11.64 -12.75
CA SER A 1131 26.28 -11.08 -13.66
C SER A 1131 25.36 -12.21 -14.14
N PRO A 1132 24.03 -12.01 -13.87
CA PRO A 1132 23.09 -13.03 -14.38
C PRO A 1132 22.85 -12.90 -15.89
N ILE A 1133 22.55 -14.13 -16.48
CA ILE A 1133 22.33 -14.13 -17.94
C ILE A 1133 21.02 -14.86 -18.22
N ALA A 1134 20.06 -14.05 -18.80
CA ALA A 1134 18.78 -14.66 -19.20
C ALA A 1134 18.73 -14.83 -20.72
N ILE A 1135 18.39 -16.12 -21.13
CA ILE A 1135 18.46 -16.42 -22.58
C ILE A 1135 17.07 -16.92 -23.01
N SER A 1136 16.54 -16.19 -23.96
CA SER A 1136 15.37 -16.76 -24.65
C SER A 1136 15.72 -17.19 -26.08
N PHE A 1137 15.18 -18.39 -26.46
CA PHE A 1137 15.59 -18.95 -27.78
C PHE A 1137 14.55 -18.56 -28.83
N GLU A 1138 15.00 -18.08 -30.11
CA GLU A 1138 14.11 -17.80 -31.24
C GLU A 1138 13.49 -19.10 -31.79
#